data_AF-A0A139WX75-F1
#
_entry.id   AF-A0A139WX75-F1
#
_cell.length_a   1.000
_cell.length_b   1.000
_cell.length_c   1.000
_cell.angle_alpha   90.00
_cell.angle_beta   90.00
_cell.angle_gamma   90.00
#
_symmetry.space_group_name_H-M   'P 1'
#
loop_
_entity.id
_entity.type
_entity.pdbx_description
1 polymer ?
#
loop_
_entity_poly.entity_id
_entity_poly.type
_entity_poly.pdbx_seq_one_letter_code
_entity_poly.pdbx_strand_id
1 'polypeptide(L)'
;MTIVQLTSRIESVKVYSAGATVTRFAELSLTHGKLPEQVEIAELPLSLDDRSVRVKVEVERGTAPLANDVRIGLAVPPPPEIPSPPLDEEIRAATAQVQQLENLITLIENEIEVLDKLHVPNRPKEEPGKAPPPSPTSARLALANFSDEQIRLRLQEARENREKLRLARENLADLEQKQRLASSAKDARPNELRKTAIVSLSYEGDAPDAEVGRLIVEYFVPGARWTPTYVCRLNSAESSASIAVRSLLCQRTGEDWSGVRLELSTAEPLAWCALPELPSLRLGKAQPVSKKSGWRRPPIGVEVLFEDYDRQQEAALLASMPENAIAEQFSSVYVPPLTAVHPLKSQLEIEEEFERGFPAAGAAYGASYADEEPQDPTSLIPLEELQLSTAAYKALKRAQIHSVADLLNLTQEDLQQIQYLSQQSAQELTNALQQRFGITLSSEKNEEIASVRSLVTRSIPAPAPQFLTLKRGLSTGTTQSKSDREVFDSLLAYNMMRLGEANNRAKRGKLSIEQQQEVYIESLKRQQVVVNFDVLEVVQQAVNNAQSCLRTTLPPGGINVRTVAGSFDYAYCADGRVDVPSDGQFHSVALTGKTTDVDLRYIVVPREDTNVFRIAQLRNPLLAPLLAGSADVYVDDEYILSTHIATVPPQGHMELGLGVEQSIKVARNTSYQEVRSGETIVAFNELRHCIKIDITNLMPRSARIEVRERLPVPAEGAKVDVQVEQVIPDWEKYKQEERSAPIVGGYRWLVEVPAKEQKNLSVEYTIKTFVDSELIGGNRREE
;
A
#
# COMPACT_ATOMS: atom_id res chain seq x y z
N MET A 1 29.76 33.35 4.73
CA MET A 1 28.41 33.02 4.26
C MET A 1 27.67 32.35 5.41
N THR A 2 26.57 32.94 5.87
CA THR A 2 25.82 32.44 7.03
C THR A 2 24.62 31.66 6.50
N ILE A 3 24.64 30.33 6.58
CA ILE A 3 23.49 29.48 6.27
C ILE A 3 22.53 29.58 7.45
N VAL A 4 21.28 29.96 7.19
CA VAL A 4 20.24 30.01 8.22
C VAL A 4 19.43 28.73 8.16
N GLN A 5 19.52 27.91 9.21
CA GLN A 5 18.70 26.69 9.32
C GLN A 5 17.28 27.06 9.74
N LEU A 6 16.29 26.60 8.98
CA LEU A 6 14.87 26.84 9.25
C LEU A 6 14.18 25.55 9.69
N THR A 7 13.31 25.68 10.70
CA THR A 7 12.43 24.57 11.11
C THR A 7 11.24 24.52 10.17
N SER A 8 10.98 23.34 9.60
CA SER A 8 9.89 23.13 8.65
C SER A 8 8.87 22.11 9.15
N ARG A 9 7.61 22.29 8.79
CA ARG A 9 6.53 21.33 9.09
C ARG A 9 5.75 20.95 7.83
N ILE A 10 5.23 19.73 7.81
CA ILE A 10 4.41 19.24 6.71
C ILE A 10 3.04 19.95 6.75
N GLU A 11 2.65 20.57 5.65
CA GLU A 11 1.35 21.24 5.52
C GLU A 11 0.31 20.34 4.85
N SER A 12 0.72 19.71 3.75
CA SER A 12 -0.13 18.89 2.91
C SER A 12 0.64 17.75 2.28
N VAL A 13 -0.08 16.66 2.01
CA VAL A 13 0.45 15.47 1.35
C VAL A 13 -0.53 15.03 0.27
N LYS A 14 -0.02 14.82 -0.94
CA LYS A 14 -0.75 14.22 -2.05
C LYS A 14 -0.26 12.79 -2.26
N VAL A 15 -1.09 11.79 -2.00
CA VAL A 15 -0.71 10.37 -2.12
C VAL A 15 -1.23 9.82 -3.44
N TYR A 16 -0.35 9.15 -4.18
CA TYR A 16 -0.66 8.52 -5.46
C TYR A 16 -0.86 7.01 -5.30
N SER A 17 -1.16 6.32 -6.40
CA SER A 17 -1.17 4.85 -6.41
C SER A 17 0.17 4.25 -5.95
N ALA A 18 1.28 4.95 -6.22
CA ALA A 18 2.60 4.66 -5.71
C ALA A 18 3.37 5.96 -5.38
N GLY A 19 3.73 6.12 -4.12
CA GLY A 19 4.42 7.28 -3.57
C GLY A 19 3.49 8.43 -3.19
N ALA A 20 4.10 9.51 -2.70
CA ALA A 20 3.42 10.73 -2.29
C ALA A 20 4.29 11.95 -2.59
N THR A 21 3.65 13.06 -2.89
CA THR A 21 4.25 14.39 -2.87
C THR A 21 3.95 15.04 -1.54
N VAL A 22 5.00 15.47 -0.85
CA VAL A 22 4.92 16.13 0.46
C VAL A 22 5.26 17.60 0.27
N THR A 23 4.40 18.47 0.82
CA THR A 23 4.62 19.92 0.84
C THR A 23 4.87 20.34 2.28
N ARG A 24 6.04 20.90 2.52
CA ARG A 24 6.43 21.51 3.79
C ARG A 24 6.47 23.02 3.65
N PHE A 25 6.32 23.69 4.77
CA PHE A 25 6.66 25.10 4.87
C PHE A 25 7.56 25.39 6.06
N ALA A 26 8.37 26.42 5.90
CA ALA A 26 9.15 27.04 6.95
C ALA A 26 8.89 28.54 6.96
N GLU A 27 8.87 29.13 8.15
CA GLU A 27 8.76 30.58 8.32
C GLU A 27 10.13 31.20 8.06
N LEU A 28 10.17 32.20 7.18
CA LEU A 28 11.37 32.91 6.77
C LEU A 28 11.30 34.33 7.32
N SER A 29 12.10 34.64 8.34
CA SER A 29 12.20 35.99 8.88
C SER A 29 13.02 36.89 7.96
N LEU A 30 12.41 37.99 7.51
CA LEU A 30 13.03 38.98 6.63
C LEU A 30 13.48 40.16 7.50
N THR A 31 14.72 40.14 7.99
CA THR A 31 15.20 41.18 8.91
C THR A 31 15.61 42.43 8.12
N HIS A 32 14.97 43.58 8.36
CA HIS A 32 15.27 44.93 7.83
C HIS A 32 16.25 44.98 6.62
N GLY A 33 15.82 44.50 5.45
CA GLY A 33 16.57 44.64 4.20
C GLY A 33 17.73 43.67 3.97
N LYS A 34 17.94 42.64 4.79
CA LYS A 34 18.91 41.57 4.53
C LYS A 34 18.23 40.19 4.53
N LEU A 35 17.99 39.67 3.34
CA LEU A 35 17.65 38.27 3.13
C LEU A 35 18.87 37.38 3.42
N PRO A 36 18.68 36.22 4.06
CA PRO A 36 19.74 35.21 4.11
C PRO A 36 20.05 34.75 2.69
N GLU A 37 21.32 34.78 2.32
CA GLU A 37 21.81 34.33 1.01
C GLU A 37 21.55 32.83 0.80
N GLN A 38 21.64 32.06 1.90
CA GLN A 38 21.35 30.63 1.91
C GLN A 38 20.52 30.24 3.13
N VAL A 39 19.53 29.38 2.89
CA VAL A 39 18.71 28.76 3.93
C VAL A 39 18.81 27.24 3.86
N GLU A 40 18.79 26.58 5.01
CA GLU A 40 18.83 25.12 5.10
C GLU A 40 17.53 24.58 5.69
N ILE A 41 16.96 23.60 5.01
CA ILE A 41 15.83 22.80 5.50
C ILE A 41 16.36 21.42 5.85
N ALA A 42 16.38 21.12 7.14
CA ALA A 42 16.88 19.87 7.68
C ALA A 42 15.78 18.80 7.81
N GLU A 43 16.19 17.59 8.20
CA GLU A 43 15.32 16.46 8.56
C GLU A 43 14.44 15.92 7.41
N LEU A 44 14.92 16.03 6.17
CA LEU A 44 14.22 15.46 5.02
C LEU A 44 14.44 13.93 4.94
N PRO A 45 13.47 13.17 4.41
CA PRO A 45 13.58 11.73 4.25
C PRO A 45 14.80 11.31 3.46
N LEU A 46 15.46 10.23 3.89
CA LEU A 46 16.56 9.67 3.10
C LEU A 46 16.07 9.06 1.78
N SER A 47 14.81 8.62 1.72
CA SER A 47 14.17 8.04 0.52
C SER A 47 13.58 9.06 -0.46
N LEU A 48 13.66 10.36 -0.15
CA LEU A 48 13.21 11.43 -1.05
C LEU A 48 13.95 11.35 -2.40
N ASP A 49 13.24 11.62 -3.49
CA ASP A 49 13.85 11.76 -4.82
C ASP A 49 14.45 13.16 -4.98
N ASP A 50 15.77 13.26 -5.10
CA ASP A 50 16.50 14.53 -5.18
C ASP A 50 16.03 15.38 -6.38
N ARG A 51 15.63 14.74 -7.48
CA ARG A 51 15.18 15.44 -8.69
C ARG A 51 13.79 16.05 -8.56
N SER A 52 13.04 15.64 -7.54
CA SER A 52 11.67 16.08 -7.30
C SER A 52 11.60 17.35 -6.45
N VAL A 53 12.69 17.76 -5.80
CA VAL A 53 12.66 18.90 -4.87
C VAL A 53 12.38 20.19 -5.63
N ARG A 54 11.33 20.89 -5.21
CA ARG A 54 10.95 22.21 -5.71
C ARG A 54 10.81 23.14 -4.52
N VAL A 55 11.27 24.38 -4.69
CA VAL A 55 11.23 25.39 -3.65
C VAL A 55 10.57 26.65 -4.20
N LYS A 56 9.65 27.20 -3.42
CA LYS A 56 8.96 28.45 -3.72
C LYS A 56 8.97 29.33 -2.48
N VAL A 57 9.15 30.63 -2.65
CA VAL A 57 8.95 31.61 -1.57
C VAL A 57 7.63 32.32 -1.81
N GLU A 58 6.82 32.44 -0.76
CA GLU A 58 5.58 33.22 -0.76
C GLU A 58 5.70 34.36 0.24
N VAL A 59 5.19 35.54 -0.14
CA VAL A 59 5.22 36.76 0.67
C VAL A 59 3.83 37.40 0.59
N GLU A 60 3.33 37.93 1.71
CA GLU A 60 1.97 38.51 1.77
C GLU A 60 1.83 39.81 0.95
N ARG A 61 2.91 40.60 0.84
CA ARG A 61 2.97 41.84 0.04
C ARG A 61 4.37 42.03 -0.55
N GLY A 62 4.44 42.45 -1.81
CA GLY A 62 5.68 42.66 -2.55
C GLY A 62 6.07 41.50 -3.46
N THR A 63 7.26 41.59 -4.07
CA THR A 63 7.81 40.53 -4.93
C THR A 63 8.42 39.44 -4.05
N ALA A 64 8.21 38.18 -4.39
CA ALA A 64 8.83 37.07 -3.67
C ALA A 64 10.30 36.86 -4.10
N PRO A 65 11.21 36.54 -3.17
CA PRO A 65 12.56 36.09 -3.50
C PRO A 65 12.56 34.86 -4.41
N LEU A 66 13.56 34.80 -5.29
CA LEU A 66 13.79 33.68 -6.20
C LEU A 66 14.72 32.66 -5.54
N ALA A 67 14.33 31.39 -5.61
CA ALA A 67 15.19 30.26 -5.24
C ALA A 67 16.01 29.87 -6.49
N ASN A 68 17.27 30.28 -6.54
CA ASN A 68 18.13 30.11 -7.72
C ASN A 68 18.78 28.74 -7.80
N ASP A 69 19.15 28.19 -6.65
CA ASP A 69 19.88 26.94 -6.53
C ASP A 69 19.36 26.15 -5.33
N VAL A 70 19.12 24.87 -5.55
CA VAL A 70 18.64 23.93 -4.53
C VAL A 70 19.60 22.75 -4.53
N ARG A 71 20.38 22.62 -3.45
CA ARG A 71 21.35 21.53 -3.27
C ARG A 71 20.86 20.59 -2.20
N ILE A 72 20.82 19.31 -2.52
CA ILE A 72 20.48 18.27 -1.55
C ILE A 72 21.76 17.74 -0.93
N GLY A 73 21.87 17.91 0.39
CA GLY A 73 22.95 17.42 1.22
C GLY A 73 22.51 16.25 2.08
N LEU A 74 23.46 15.71 2.84
CA LEU A 74 23.22 14.70 3.85
C LEU A 74 23.74 15.24 5.19
N ALA A 75 22.93 15.11 6.22
CA ALA A 75 23.31 15.49 7.57
C ALA A 75 22.81 14.44 8.56
N VAL A 76 23.50 14.36 9.69
CA VAL A 76 23.01 13.66 10.88
C VAL A 76 22.45 14.74 11.80
N PRO A 77 21.13 14.79 12.03
CA PRO A 77 20.56 15.76 12.95
C PRO A 77 21.21 15.62 14.34
N PRO A 78 21.43 16.71 15.07
CA PRO A 78 21.81 16.61 16.47
C PRO A 78 20.75 15.79 17.21
N PRO A 79 21.14 14.97 18.20
CA PRO A 79 20.18 14.16 18.96
C PRO A 79 19.12 15.09 19.57
N PRO A 80 17.82 14.81 19.38
CA PRO A 80 16.78 15.66 19.93
C PRO A 80 16.92 15.73 21.45
N GLU A 81 16.79 16.93 22.02
CA GLU A 81 16.61 17.06 23.46
C GLU A 81 15.33 16.34 23.83
N ILE A 82 15.44 15.14 24.42
CA ILE A 82 14.29 14.36 24.86
C ILE A 82 13.54 15.22 25.88
N PRO A 83 12.33 15.72 25.57
CA PRO A 83 11.52 16.39 26.57
C PRO A 83 11.26 15.34 27.66
N SER A 84 11.42 15.71 28.93
CA SER A 84 11.06 14.81 30.01
C SER A 84 9.59 14.40 29.81
N PRO A 85 9.27 13.11 29.64
CA PRO A 85 7.90 12.70 29.41
C PRO A 85 7.05 13.20 30.59
N PRO A 86 5.87 13.79 30.33
CA PRO A 86 4.96 14.13 31.42
C PRO A 86 4.68 12.86 32.24
N LEU A 87 4.59 13.00 33.56
CA LEU A 87 4.35 11.86 34.43
C LEU A 87 3.01 11.20 34.03
N ASP A 88 2.92 9.87 34.02
CA ASP A 88 1.64 9.18 33.75
C ASP A 88 0.52 9.61 34.71
N GLU A 89 0.87 10.17 35.86
CA GLU A 89 -0.07 10.79 36.81
C GLU A 89 -0.68 12.09 36.27
N GLU A 90 0.06 12.91 35.52
CA GLU A 90 -0.41 14.17 34.93
C GLU A 90 -1.44 13.90 33.84
N ILE A 91 -1.17 12.94 32.95
CA ILE A 91 -2.12 12.53 31.90
C ILE A 91 -3.38 11.94 32.52
N ARG A 92 -3.24 11.08 33.53
CA ARG A 92 -4.39 10.51 34.27
C ARG A 92 -5.20 11.57 34.99
N ALA A 93 -4.55 12.57 35.58
CA ALA A 93 -5.23 13.70 36.21
C ALA A 93 -5.99 14.55 35.19
N ALA A 94 -5.39 14.84 34.04
CA ALA A 94 -6.02 15.60 32.96
C ALA A 94 -7.22 14.85 32.34
N THR A 95 -7.10 13.54 32.10
CA THR A 95 -8.23 12.70 31.64
C THR A 95 -9.35 12.66 32.67
N ALA A 96 -9.03 12.48 33.96
CA ALA A 96 -10.02 12.51 35.03
C ALA A 96 -10.74 13.87 35.11
N GLN A 97 -10.01 14.97 34.90
CA GLN A 97 -10.58 16.32 34.89
C GLN A 97 -11.54 16.54 33.71
N VAL A 98 -11.18 16.11 32.50
CA VAL A 98 -12.07 16.16 31.32
C VAL A 98 -13.36 15.38 31.61
N GLN A 99 -13.23 14.15 32.10
CA GLN A 99 -14.38 13.30 32.38
C GLN A 99 -15.27 13.84 33.52
N GLN A 100 -14.68 14.47 34.53
CA GLN A 100 -15.43 15.15 35.58
C GLN A 100 -16.27 16.31 35.02
N LEU A 101 -15.68 17.14 34.15
CA LEU A 101 -16.37 18.28 33.55
C LEU A 101 -17.50 17.85 32.59
N GLU A 102 -17.29 16.80 31.81
CA GLU A 102 -18.34 16.21 30.97
C GLU A 102 -19.52 15.71 31.81
N ASN A 103 -19.24 14.93 32.86
CA ASN A 103 -20.28 14.45 33.78
C ASN A 103 -21.07 15.61 34.43
N LEU A 104 -20.40 16.69 34.81
CA LEU A 104 -21.05 17.89 35.36
C LEU A 104 -21.95 18.59 34.34
N ILE A 105 -21.50 18.72 33.09
CA ILE A 105 -22.31 19.32 32.02
C ILE A 105 -23.57 18.48 31.78
N THR A 106 -23.42 17.15 31.69
CA THR A 106 -24.56 16.24 31.52
C THR A 106 -25.54 16.32 32.69
N LEU A 107 -25.05 16.44 33.93
CA LEU A 107 -25.90 16.64 35.11
C LEU A 107 -26.71 17.95 35.00
N ILE A 108 -26.06 19.06 34.63
CA ILE A 108 -26.71 20.37 34.49
C ILE A 108 -27.74 20.33 33.35
N GLU A 109 -27.44 19.67 32.24
CA GLU A 109 -28.39 19.50 31.12
C GLU A 109 -29.64 18.72 31.55
N ASN A 110 -29.47 17.65 32.32
CA ASN A 110 -30.59 16.91 32.91
C ASN A 110 -31.40 17.78 33.89
N GLU A 111 -30.74 18.61 34.70
CA GLU A 111 -31.44 19.53 35.61
C GLU A 111 -32.25 20.58 34.83
N ILE A 112 -31.70 21.13 33.74
CA ILE A 112 -32.42 22.06 32.85
C ILE A 112 -33.64 21.36 32.25
N GLU A 113 -33.53 20.11 31.80
CA GLU A 113 -34.66 19.35 31.25
C GLU A 113 -35.76 19.14 32.30
N VAL A 114 -35.40 18.89 33.56
CA VAL A 114 -36.36 18.78 34.67
C VAL A 114 -37.03 20.14 34.96
N LEU A 115 -36.27 21.24 34.96
CA LEU A 115 -36.79 22.59 35.16
C LEU A 115 -37.70 23.05 34.02
N ASP A 116 -37.41 22.67 32.77
CA ASP A 116 -38.24 22.98 31.61
C ASP A 116 -39.61 22.26 31.67
N LYS A 117 -39.65 21.08 32.28
CA LYS A 117 -40.90 20.36 32.58
C LYS A 117 -41.73 21.01 33.71
N LEU A 118 -41.14 21.89 34.52
CA LEU A 118 -41.84 22.67 35.56
C LEU A 118 -42.54 23.88 34.92
N HIS A 119 -43.58 23.64 34.13
CA HIS A 119 -44.42 24.69 33.57
C HIS A 119 -45.66 24.95 34.42
N VAL A 120 -46.16 26.19 34.41
CA VAL A 120 -47.39 26.54 35.13
C VAL A 120 -48.55 25.76 34.50
N PRO A 121 -49.31 24.96 35.27
CA PRO A 121 -50.40 24.17 34.71
C PRO A 121 -51.49 25.09 34.11
N ASN A 122 -52.06 24.64 33.00
CA ASN A 122 -53.20 25.29 32.37
C ASN A 122 -54.37 25.33 33.35
N ARG A 123 -55.10 26.46 33.37
CA ARG A 123 -56.29 26.57 34.21
C ARG A 123 -57.30 25.48 33.78
N PRO A 124 -57.88 24.72 34.72
CA PRO A 124 -58.95 23.77 34.38
C PRO A 124 -60.13 24.50 33.72
N LYS A 125 -60.81 23.81 32.78
CA LYS A 125 -61.97 24.36 32.06
C LYS A 125 -63.08 24.74 33.05
N GLU A 126 -63.73 25.87 32.81
CA GLU A 126 -64.81 26.38 33.64
C GLU A 126 -66.03 25.44 33.58
N GLU A 127 -66.58 25.08 34.75
CA GLU A 127 -67.87 24.38 34.84
C GLU A 127 -69.01 25.41 34.86
N PRO A 128 -70.02 25.30 33.98
CA PRO A 128 -71.11 26.27 33.91
C PRO A 128 -71.89 26.33 35.23
N GLY A 129 -71.98 27.54 35.81
CA GLY A 129 -72.75 27.82 37.03
C GLY A 129 -71.93 27.83 38.34
N LYS A 130 -70.64 27.49 38.32
CA LYS A 130 -69.74 27.62 39.48
C LYS A 130 -68.75 28.76 39.27
N ALA A 131 -68.38 29.44 40.36
CA ALA A 131 -67.30 30.43 40.31
C ALA A 131 -65.98 29.73 39.90
N PRO A 132 -65.15 30.36 39.04
CA PRO A 132 -63.89 29.79 38.63
C PRO A 132 -62.98 29.54 39.85
N PRO A 133 -62.20 28.44 39.86
CA PRO A 133 -61.32 28.14 40.98
C PRO A 133 -60.30 29.27 41.19
N PRO A 134 -60.01 29.64 42.45
CA PRO A 134 -59.08 30.72 42.73
C PRO A 134 -57.69 30.35 42.19
N SER A 135 -57.17 31.17 41.29
CA SER A 135 -55.80 31.05 40.78
C SER A 135 -55.01 32.31 41.15
N PRO A 136 -54.31 32.31 42.29
CA PRO A 136 -53.51 33.46 42.70
C PRO A 136 -52.47 33.77 41.61
N THR A 137 -52.62 34.91 40.94
CA THR A 137 -51.69 35.34 39.87
C THR A 137 -50.25 35.46 40.41
N SER A 138 -50.10 35.86 41.67
CA SER A 138 -48.83 35.93 42.37
C SER A 138 -48.11 34.58 42.46
N ALA A 139 -48.82 33.50 42.77
CA ALA A 139 -48.24 32.16 42.89
C ALA A 139 -47.81 31.59 41.52
N ARG A 140 -48.60 31.86 40.47
CA ARG A 140 -48.28 31.47 39.08
C ARG A 140 -47.06 32.21 38.56
N LEU A 141 -47.00 33.52 38.79
CA LEU A 141 -45.86 34.36 38.41
C LEU A 141 -44.59 33.97 39.19
N ALA A 142 -44.72 33.64 40.48
CA ALA A 142 -43.59 33.18 41.29
C ALA A 142 -43.00 31.86 40.77
N LEU A 143 -43.82 30.89 40.36
CA LEU A 143 -43.33 29.63 39.78
C LEU A 143 -42.67 29.83 38.41
N ALA A 144 -43.26 30.66 37.55
CA ALA A 144 -42.69 30.99 36.24
C ALA A 144 -41.34 31.69 36.39
N ASN A 145 -41.28 32.74 37.23
CA ASN A 145 -40.04 33.46 37.51
C ASN A 145 -38.98 32.56 38.15
N PHE A 146 -39.37 31.65 39.04
CA PHE A 146 -38.46 30.70 39.65
C PHE A 146 -37.85 29.76 38.60
N SER A 147 -38.67 29.16 37.73
CA SER A 147 -38.16 28.29 36.66
C SER A 147 -37.23 29.05 35.73
N ASP A 148 -37.66 30.23 35.26
CA ASP A 148 -36.87 31.07 34.36
C ASP A 148 -35.52 31.51 34.98
N GLU A 149 -35.52 31.86 36.27
CA GLU A 149 -34.30 32.26 36.99
C GLU A 149 -33.35 31.08 37.19
N GLN A 150 -33.86 29.91 37.60
CA GLN A 150 -33.04 28.71 37.79
C GLN A 150 -32.47 28.20 36.47
N ILE A 151 -33.27 28.17 35.40
CA ILE A 151 -32.80 27.79 34.05
C ILE A 151 -31.69 28.74 33.60
N ARG A 152 -31.86 30.06 33.80
CA ARG A 152 -30.84 31.05 33.43
C ARG A 152 -29.52 30.83 34.16
N LEU A 153 -29.57 30.55 35.47
CA LEU A 153 -28.38 30.25 36.28
C LEU A 153 -27.69 28.97 35.80
N ARG A 154 -28.44 27.89 35.56
CA ARG A 154 -27.89 26.63 35.05
C ARG A 154 -27.29 26.77 33.65
N LEU A 155 -27.89 27.56 32.77
CA LEU A 155 -27.32 27.88 31.46
C LEU A 155 -26.03 28.70 31.53
N GLN A 156 -25.87 29.56 32.55
CA GLN A 156 -24.60 30.25 32.78
C GLN A 156 -23.53 29.27 33.27
N GLU A 157 -23.86 28.44 34.26
CA GLU A 157 -22.95 27.44 34.82
C GLU A 157 -22.51 26.41 33.77
N ALA A 158 -23.42 25.98 32.89
CA ALA A 158 -23.10 25.11 31.75
C ALA A 158 -22.11 25.78 30.78
N ARG A 159 -22.25 27.08 30.51
CA ARG A 159 -21.32 27.83 29.66
C ARG A 159 -19.93 27.92 30.28
N GLU A 160 -19.85 28.22 31.56
CA GLU A 160 -18.58 28.29 32.30
C GLU A 160 -17.86 26.92 32.34
N ASN A 161 -18.61 25.84 32.57
CA ASN A 161 -18.03 24.49 32.57
C ASN A 161 -17.63 24.02 31.17
N ARG A 162 -18.34 24.42 30.11
CA ARG A 162 -17.92 24.15 28.72
C ARG A 162 -16.60 24.84 28.37
N GLU A 163 -16.39 26.06 28.83
CA GLU A 163 -15.11 26.75 28.62
C GLU A 163 -13.96 26.08 29.40
N LYS A 164 -14.21 25.65 30.64
CA LYS A 164 -13.25 24.85 31.41
C LYS A 164 -12.95 23.51 30.73
N LEU A 165 -13.96 22.87 30.14
CA LEU A 165 -13.80 21.63 29.39
C LEU A 165 -12.93 21.83 28.15
N ARG A 166 -13.12 22.95 27.42
CA ARG A 166 -12.29 23.32 26.28
C ARG A 166 -10.81 23.42 26.69
N LEU A 167 -10.52 24.18 27.74
CA LEU A 167 -9.15 24.35 28.27
C LEU A 167 -8.55 23.03 28.78
N ALA A 168 -9.35 22.20 29.46
CA ALA A 168 -8.90 20.89 29.95
C ALA A 168 -8.57 19.93 28.80
N ARG A 169 -9.35 19.95 27.71
CA ARG A 169 -9.08 19.16 26.49
C ARG A 169 -7.83 19.65 25.77
N GLU A 170 -7.60 20.97 25.71
CA GLU A 170 -6.36 21.54 25.17
C GLU A 170 -5.14 21.07 25.98
N ASN A 171 -5.21 21.15 27.30
CA ASN A 171 -4.13 20.66 28.17
C ASN A 171 -3.90 19.14 28.01
N LEU A 172 -4.96 18.33 27.94
CA LEU A 172 -4.84 16.90 27.69
C LEU A 172 -4.16 16.64 26.33
N ALA A 173 -4.58 17.33 25.28
CA ALA A 173 -3.97 17.21 23.95
C ALA A 173 -2.49 17.61 23.96
N ASP A 174 -2.12 18.68 24.66
CA ASP A 174 -0.73 19.11 24.82
C ASP A 174 0.11 18.07 25.58
N LEU A 175 -0.44 17.47 26.64
CA LEU A 175 0.23 16.43 27.42
C LEU A 175 0.39 15.14 26.62
N GLU A 176 -0.64 14.72 25.89
CA GLU A 176 -0.57 13.58 24.97
C GLU A 176 0.42 13.84 23.84
N GLN A 177 0.45 15.05 23.28
CA GLN A 177 1.42 15.46 22.26
C GLN A 177 2.84 15.41 22.83
N LYS A 178 3.08 15.95 24.04
CA LYS A 178 4.38 15.84 24.72
C LYS A 178 4.77 14.39 24.98
N GLN A 179 3.82 13.53 25.36
CA GLN A 179 4.07 12.10 25.54
C GLN A 179 4.42 11.42 24.22
N ARG A 180 3.70 11.73 23.13
CA ARG A 180 3.99 11.23 21.78
C ARG A 180 5.33 11.72 21.26
N LEU A 181 5.68 12.97 21.49
CA LEU A 181 6.98 13.53 21.15
C LEU A 181 8.09 12.86 21.97
N ALA A 182 7.87 12.60 23.26
CA ALA A 182 8.82 11.90 24.10
C ALA A 182 8.94 10.40 23.77
N SER A 183 7.88 9.74 23.29
CA SER A 183 7.94 8.36 22.79
C SER A 183 8.57 8.29 21.40
N SER A 184 8.23 9.22 20.50
CA SER A 184 8.84 9.36 19.18
C SER A 184 10.33 9.72 19.29
N ALA A 185 10.71 10.58 20.24
CA ALA A 185 12.12 10.86 20.56
C ALA A 185 12.88 9.68 21.17
N LYS A 186 12.17 8.70 21.77
CA LYS A 186 12.76 7.41 22.19
C LYS A 186 12.94 6.43 21.02
N ASP A 187 12.09 6.52 19.99
CA ASP A 187 12.23 5.74 18.75
C ASP A 187 13.14 6.41 17.71
N ALA A 188 13.39 7.71 17.85
CA ALA A 188 14.31 8.47 17.02
C ALA A 188 15.72 7.93 17.20
N ARG A 189 16.26 7.30 16.15
CA ARG A 189 17.64 6.80 16.15
C ARG A 189 18.57 8.03 16.19
N PRO A 190 19.30 8.29 17.29
CA PRO A 190 19.97 9.57 17.52
C PRO A 190 21.19 9.85 16.62
N ASN A 191 21.36 9.07 15.54
CA ASN A 191 22.41 9.23 14.53
C ASN A 191 21.91 8.82 13.13
N GLU A 192 20.61 8.96 12.87
CA GLU A 192 20.07 8.56 11.57
C GLU A 192 20.43 9.58 10.50
N LEU A 193 20.95 9.09 9.38
CA LEU A 193 21.24 9.92 8.22
C LEU A 193 19.93 10.50 7.65
N ARG A 194 19.89 11.81 7.43
CA ARG A 194 18.79 12.55 6.82
C ARG A 194 19.29 13.35 5.64
N LYS A 195 18.38 13.70 4.72
CA LYS A 195 18.67 14.68 3.67
C LYS A 195 18.45 16.09 4.21
N THR A 196 19.19 17.04 3.67
CA THR A 196 18.97 18.47 3.90
C THR A 196 18.88 19.19 2.56
N ALA A 197 18.09 20.25 2.47
CA ALA A 197 18.01 21.09 1.29
C ALA A 197 18.59 22.47 1.59
N ILE A 198 19.71 22.79 0.94
CA ILE A 198 20.33 24.12 0.99
C ILE A 198 19.83 24.91 -0.21
N VAL A 199 19.13 26.00 0.06
CA VAL A 199 18.50 26.85 -0.95
C VAL A 199 19.23 28.19 -0.99
N SER A 200 19.73 28.56 -2.16
CA SER A 200 20.29 29.91 -2.38
C SER A 200 19.17 30.85 -2.83
N LEU A 201 18.98 31.94 -2.08
CA LEU A 201 17.94 32.93 -2.33
C LEU A 201 18.56 34.19 -2.93
N SER A 202 17.95 34.71 -4.00
CA SER A 202 18.25 36.04 -4.51
C SER A 202 16.98 36.89 -4.58
N TYR A 203 17.19 38.19 -4.63
CA TYR A 203 16.09 39.14 -4.69
C TYR A 203 16.41 40.25 -5.70
N GLU A 204 15.52 40.42 -6.68
CA GLU A 204 15.58 41.50 -7.65
C GLU A 204 14.46 42.51 -7.32
N GLY A 205 14.78 43.60 -6.62
CA GLY A 205 13.82 44.66 -6.27
C GLY A 205 14.15 45.46 -5.00
N ASP A 206 13.27 46.40 -4.62
CA ASP A 206 13.28 47.07 -3.30
C ASP A 206 12.90 46.07 -2.21
N ALA A 207 13.61 46.07 -1.08
CA ALA A 207 13.46 45.05 -0.03
C ALA A 207 11.97 44.78 0.31
N PRO A 208 11.57 43.51 0.47
CA PRO A 208 10.17 43.19 0.77
C PRO A 208 9.75 43.89 2.08
N ASP A 209 8.63 44.61 2.03
CA ASP A 209 8.00 45.27 3.20
C ASP A 209 7.44 44.26 4.22
N ALA A 210 7.43 42.97 3.88
CA ALA A 210 6.96 41.91 4.76
C ALA A 210 8.03 41.51 5.78
N GLU A 211 7.66 41.47 7.05
CA GLU A 211 8.53 41.00 8.15
C GLU A 211 8.74 39.47 8.10
N VAL A 212 7.80 38.72 7.49
CA VAL A 212 7.82 37.25 7.44
C VAL A 212 7.36 36.76 6.06
N GLY A 213 8.17 35.90 5.44
CA GLY A 213 7.81 35.12 4.25
C GLY A 213 7.61 33.63 4.58
N ARG A 214 7.05 32.86 3.66
CA ARG A 214 6.91 31.41 3.75
C ARG A 214 7.77 30.74 2.69
N LEU A 215 8.70 29.88 3.11
CA LEU A 215 9.45 29.00 2.22
C LEU A 215 8.69 27.69 2.09
N ILE A 216 8.18 27.39 0.90
CA ILE A 216 7.48 26.15 0.58
C ILE A 216 8.45 25.21 -0.12
N VAL A 217 8.60 24.00 0.42
CA VAL A 217 9.42 22.93 -0.16
C VAL A 217 8.51 21.76 -0.50
N GLU A 218 8.52 21.36 -1.76
CA GLU A 218 7.77 20.23 -2.29
C GLU A 218 8.74 19.13 -2.75
N TYR A 219 8.44 17.87 -2.43
CA TYR A 219 9.25 16.74 -2.85
C TYR A 219 8.44 15.46 -2.94
N PHE A 220 8.92 14.51 -3.73
CA PHE A 220 8.35 13.18 -3.90
C PHE A 220 9.07 12.13 -3.06
N VAL A 221 8.29 11.25 -2.43
CA VAL A 221 8.75 10.09 -1.68
C VAL A 221 8.02 8.84 -2.18
N PRO A 222 8.73 7.72 -2.46
CA PRO A 222 8.11 6.52 -3.02
C PRO A 222 7.33 5.68 -1.99
N GLY A 223 7.47 5.98 -0.70
CA GLY A 223 7.00 5.14 0.41
C GLY A 223 5.55 5.34 0.81
N ALA A 224 4.62 5.44 -0.12
CA ALA A 224 3.20 5.56 0.20
C ALA A 224 2.32 4.85 -0.84
N ARG A 225 1.14 4.41 -0.42
CA ARG A 225 0.09 3.87 -1.31
C ARG A 225 -1.26 3.92 -0.62
N TRP A 226 -2.32 3.87 -1.40
CA TRP A 226 -3.68 3.82 -0.86
C TRP A 226 -4.57 2.85 -1.65
N THR A 227 -5.69 2.47 -1.04
CA THR A 227 -6.78 1.72 -1.68
C THR A 227 -8.13 2.25 -1.20
N PRO A 228 -9.13 2.41 -2.09
CA PRO A 228 -10.45 2.91 -1.72
C PRO A 228 -11.23 1.88 -0.90
N THR A 229 -12.05 2.37 0.02
CA THR A 229 -13.07 1.55 0.69
C THR A 229 -14.30 2.40 0.96
N TYR A 230 -15.48 1.78 0.95
CA TYR A 230 -16.75 2.48 0.94
C TYR A 230 -17.61 2.05 2.12
N VAL A 231 -18.40 2.99 2.64
CA VAL A 231 -19.47 2.69 3.59
C VAL A 231 -20.77 3.21 3.00
N CYS A 232 -21.68 2.30 2.67
CA CYS A 232 -22.99 2.59 2.14
C CYS A 232 -24.03 2.40 3.26
N ARG A 233 -24.69 3.48 3.69
CA ARG A 233 -25.82 3.38 4.63
C ARG A 233 -27.12 3.68 3.91
N LEU A 234 -28.03 2.72 3.90
CA LEU A 234 -29.34 2.83 3.29
C LEU A 234 -30.39 3.09 4.38
N ASN A 235 -31.29 4.03 4.12
CA ASN A 235 -32.47 4.29 4.94
C ASN A 235 -33.70 3.76 4.21
N SER A 236 -34.32 2.72 4.78
CA SER A 236 -35.47 2.04 4.16
C SER A 236 -36.76 2.86 4.17
N ALA A 237 -36.87 3.85 5.08
CA ALA A 237 -38.05 4.69 5.23
C ALA A 237 -38.06 5.86 4.23
N GLU A 238 -36.88 6.42 3.95
CA GLU A 238 -36.72 7.59 3.08
C GLU A 238 -36.32 7.22 1.64
N SER A 239 -36.05 5.95 1.36
CA SER A 239 -35.51 5.49 0.06
C SER A 239 -34.24 6.25 -0.34
N SER A 240 -33.41 6.58 0.65
CA SER A 240 -32.16 7.33 0.49
C SER A 240 -30.96 6.48 0.92
N ALA A 241 -29.79 6.75 0.35
CA ALA A 241 -28.53 6.18 0.80
C ALA A 241 -27.46 7.24 0.92
N SER A 242 -26.64 7.12 1.96
CA SER A 242 -25.36 7.83 2.04
C SER A 242 -24.23 6.90 1.60
N ILE A 243 -23.38 7.40 0.71
CA ILE A 243 -22.14 6.75 0.30
C ILE A 243 -20.99 7.57 0.86
N ALA A 244 -20.27 7.01 1.82
CA ALA A 244 -19.05 7.58 2.36
C ALA A 244 -17.84 6.88 1.76
N VAL A 245 -16.96 7.67 1.13
CA VAL A 245 -15.67 7.23 0.64
C VAL A 245 -14.66 7.33 1.77
N ARG A 246 -13.97 6.23 2.01
CA ARG A 246 -12.81 6.12 2.86
C ARG A 246 -11.64 5.61 2.03
N SER A 247 -10.47 5.64 2.62
CA SER A 247 -9.29 4.98 2.08
C SER A 247 -8.58 4.20 3.18
N LEU A 248 -7.85 3.17 2.77
CA LEU A 248 -6.82 2.55 3.56
C LEU A 248 -5.48 2.99 2.98
N LEU A 249 -4.75 3.79 3.75
CA LEU A 249 -3.49 4.43 3.38
C LEU A 249 -2.35 3.79 4.16
N CYS A 250 -1.29 3.40 3.45
CA CYS A 250 -0.07 2.86 4.04
C CYS A 250 1.11 3.73 3.64
N GLN A 251 1.94 4.12 4.61
CA GLN A 251 3.14 4.91 4.35
C GLN A 251 4.34 4.49 5.22
N ARG A 252 5.53 4.58 4.64
CA ARG A 252 6.85 4.34 5.23
C ARG A 252 7.84 5.31 4.60
N THR A 253 7.48 6.59 4.59
CA THR A 253 8.27 7.68 4.04
C THR A 253 9.43 8.10 4.94
N GLY A 254 9.48 7.62 6.18
CA GLY A 254 10.44 8.06 7.20
C GLY A 254 9.98 9.31 7.96
N GLU A 255 8.77 9.80 7.69
CA GLU A 255 8.16 10.96 8.33
C GLU A 255 6.74 10.63 8.76
N ASP A 256 6.38 11.03 9.98
CA ASP A 256 5.00 10.98 10.44
C ASP A 256 4.24 12.20 9.89
N TRP A 257 3.11 11.94 9.28
CA TRP A 257 2.23 13.01 8.81
C TRP A 257 1.29 13.37 9.95
N SER A 258 1.49 14.52 10.60
CA SER A 258 0.67 14.95 11.74
C SER A 258 -0.09 16.23 11.39
N GLY A 259 -1.43 16.20 11.49
CA GLY A 259 -2.31 17.33 11.23
C GLY A 259 -2.27 17.82 9.77
N VAL A 260 -1.99 16.94 8.80
CA VAL A 260 -1.76 17.35 7.41
C VAL A 260 -3.05 17.43 6.60
N ARG A 261 -3.09 18.31 5.60
CA ARG A 261 -4.12 18.26 4.55
C ARG A 261 -3.80 17.11 3.60
N LEU A 262 -4.66 16.10 3.56
CA LEU A 262 -4.43 14.91 2.74
C LEU A 262 -5.29 14.95 1.46
N GLU A 263 -4.65 14.70 0.32
CA GLU A 263 -5.31 14.47 -0.96
C GLU A 263 -4.84 13.12 -1.53
N LEU A 264 -5.77 12.28 -1.97
CA LEU A 264 -5.45 11.03 -2.67
C LEU A 264 -5.68 11.21 -4.15
N SER A 265 -4.74 10.78 -4.97
CA SER A 265 -4.78 10.93 -6.42
C SER A 265 -4.63 9.59 -7.13
N THR A 266 -5.33 9.44 -8.24
CA THR A 266 -5.12 8.32 -9.18
C THR A 266 -3.99 8.59 -10.18
N ALA A 267 -3.46 9.82 -10.21
CA ALA A 267 -2.41 10.23 -11.12
C ALA A 267 -1.10 9.48 -10.91
N GLU A 268 -0.24 9.52 -11.92
CA GLU A 268 1.11 9.00 -11.87
C GLU A 268 2.12 10.14 -12.03
N PRO A 269 2.72 10.62 -10.91
CA PRO A 269 3.52 11.85 -10.92
C PRO A 269 4.85 11.70 -11.69
N LEU A 270 5.35 10.47 -11.80
CA LEU A 270 6.60 10.14 -12.48
C LEU A 270 6.37 9.45 -13.83
N ALA A 271 5.13 9.46 -14.36
CA ALA A 271 4.84 8.86 -15.66
C ALA A 271 5.62 9.56 -16.76
N TRP A 272 6.28 8.77 -17.61
CA TRP A 272 6.96 9.29 -18.78
C TRP A 272 5.95 9.49 -19.91
N CYS A 273 5.53 10.73 -20.15
CA CYS A 273 4.52 11.06 -21.18
C CYS A 273 5.08 11.17 -22.61
N ALA A 274 6.24 10.58 -22.91
CA ALA A 274 6.74 10.57 -24.28
C ALA A 274 5.86 9.68 -25.16
N LEU A 275 5.66 10.10 -26.41
CA LEU A 275 4.99 9.29 -27.43
C LEU A 275 5.74 7.95 -27.53
N PRO A 276 5.08 6.81 -27.25
CA PRO A 276 5.74 5.52 -27.39
C PRO A 276 6.15 5.32 -28.85
N GLU A 277 7.36 4.81 -29.06
CA GLU A 277 7.78 4.41 -30.39
C GLU A 277 6.89 3.25 -30.86
N LEU A 278 6.45 3.29 -32.12
CA LEU A 278 5.70 2.21 -32.74
C LEU A 278 6.69 1.28 -33.47
N PRO A 279 7.21 0.21 -32.83
CA PRO A 279 8.11 -0.70 -33.50
C PRO A 279 7.38 -1.43 -34.64
N SER A 280 8.04 -1.62 -35.77
CA SER A 280 7.51 -2.48 -36.83
C SER A 280 7.35 -3.92 -36.32
N LEU A 281 6.15 -4.49 -36.38
CA LEU A 281 5.92 -5.92 -36.20
C LEU A 281 6.52 -6.66 -37.40
N ARG A 282 7.65 -7.34 -37.19
CA ARG A 282 8.31 -8.16 -38.22
C ARG A 282 8.03 -9.62 -37.94
N LEU A 283 7.37 -10.30 -38.89
CA LEU A 283 7.21 -11.75 -38.86
C LEU A 283 8.50 -12.40 -39.37
N GLY A 284 9.16 -13.20 -38.53
CA GLY A 284 10.42 -13.87 -38.86
C GLY A 284 10.80 -14.89 -37.79
N LYS A 285 11.92 -15.61 -37.96
CA LYS A 285 12.46 -16.46 -36.88
C LYS A 285 12.71 -15.59 -35.64
N ALA A 286 12.34 -16.08 -34.46
CA ALA A 286 12.52 -15.37 -33.19
C ALA A 286 13.97 -14.87 -33.08
N GLN A 287 14.15 -13.56 -33.26
CA GLN A 287 15.45 -12.93 -33.02
C GLN A 287 15.58 -12.72 -31.52
N PRO A 288 16.73 -13.06 -30.91
CA PRO A 288 16.95 -12.71 -29.52
C PRO A 288 16.80 -11.20 -29.40
N VAL A 289 15.98 -10.76 -28.43
CA VAL A 289 15.72 -9.34 -28.19
C VAL A 289 17.08 -8.64 -28.12
N SER A 290 17.31 -7.67 -29.01
CA SER A 290 18.56 -6.90 -28.96
C SER A 290 18.63 -6.29 -27.57
N LYS A 291 19.66 -6.65 -26.78
CA LYS A 291 19.92 -5.98 -25.51
C LYS A 291 19.99 -4.50 -25.86
N LYS A 292 19.06 -3.69 -25.34
CA LYS A 292 19.15 -2.23 -25.42
C LYS A 292 20.59 -1.92 -25.03
N SER A 293 21.33 -1.23 -25.90
CA SER A 293 22.69 -0.84 -25.60
C SER A 293 22.61 -0.07 -24.29
N GLY A 294 23.09 -0.67 -23.20
CA GLY A 294 23.31 0.07 -21.97
C GLY A 294 24.27 1.22 -22.26
N TRP A 295 24.39 2.11 -21.29
CA TRP A 295 25.43 3.13 -21.27
C TRP A 295 26.76 2.54 -21.75
N ARG A 296 27.22 2.98 -22.92
CA ARG A 296 28.59 2.71 -23.36
C ARG A 296 29.45 3.73 -22.66
N ARG A 297 30.57 3.28 -22.10
CA ARG A 297 31.62 4.20 -21.66
C ARG A 297 31.94 5.10 -22.86
N PRO A 298 32.07 6.43 -22.67
CA PRO A 298 32.59 7.27 -23.75
C PRO A 298 33.89 6.64 -24.26
N PRO A 299 34.13 6.65 -25.58
CA PRO A 299 35.37 6.13 -26.13
C PRO A 299 36.56 6.75 -25.38
N ILE A 300 37.52 5.92 -25.00
CA ILE A 300 38.74 6.39 -24.36
C ILE A 300 39.46 7.29 -25.37
N GLY A 301 39.76 8.53 -25.00
CA GLY A 301 40.38 9.51 -25.90
C GLY A 301 39.39 10.40 -26.66
N VAL A 302 38.10 10.44 -26.27
CA VAL A 302 37.17 11.48 -26.76
C VAL A 302 37.67 12.88 -26.42
N GLU A 303 38.35 13.05 -25.29
CA GLU A 303 38.90 14.34 -24.87
C GLU A 303 39.89 14.88 -25.92
N VAL A 304 40.67 13.98 -26.55
CA VAL A 304 41.68 14.33 -27.58
C VAL A 304 41.04 14.89 -28.85
N LEU A 305 39.81 14.48 -29.18
CA LEU A 305 39.06 15.01 -30.32
C LEU A 305 38.58 16.45 -30.10
N PHE A 306 38.50 16.89 -28.85
CA PHE A 306 38.05 18.23 -28.46
C PHE A 306 39.18 19.12 -27.94
N GLU A 307 40.42 18.63 -27.77
CA GLU A 307 41.57 19.41 -27.29
C GLU A 307 41.82 20.72 -28.07
N ASP A 308 41.57 20.73 -29.38
CA ASP A 308 41.72 21.93 -30.20
C ASP A 308 40.59 22.94 -29.99
N TYR A 309 39.38 22.44 -29.74
CA TYR A 309 38.22 23.26 -29.39
C TYR A 309 38.39 23.87 -28.00
N ASP A 310 38.81 23.05 -27.03
CA ASP A 310 39.03 23.49 -25.64
C ASP A 310 40.18 24.50 -25.55
N ARG A 311 41.28 24.32 -26.32
CA ARG A 311 42.34 25.34 -26.43
C ARG A 311 41.86 26.64 -27.03
N GLN A 312 40.99 26.60 -28.05
CA GLN A 312 40.41 27.81 -28.62
C GLN A 312 39.46 28.49 -27.64
N GLN A 313 38.70 27.71 -26.87
CA GLN A 313 37.77 28.22 -25.88
C GLN A 313 38.50 28.84 -24.69
N GLU A 314 39.57 28.20 -24.17
CA GLU A 314 40.44 28.77 -23.13
C GLU A 314 41.16 30.02 -23.62
N ALA A 315 41.68 30.02 -24.85
CA ALA A 315 42.31 31.21 -25.43
C ALA A 315 41.31 32.36 -25.60
N ALA A 316 40.07 32.07 -25.99
CA ALA A 316 38.99 33.06 -26.07
C ALA A 316 38.56 33.55 -24.68
N LEU A 317 38.51 32.65 -23.69
CA LEU A 317 38.17 32.98 -22.31
C LEU A 317 39.24 33.90 -21.69
N LEU A 318 40.51 33.55 -21.85
CA LEU A 318 41.66 34.35 -21.39
C LEU A 318 41.76 35.70 -22.10
N ALA A 319 41.45 35.77 -23.40
CA ALA A 319 41.39 37.03 -24.14
C ALA A 319 40.19 37.92 -23.72
N SER A 320 39.19 37.36 -23.04
CA SER A 320 38.00 38.08 -22.57
C SER A 320 38.09 38.58 -21.12
N MET A 321 39.15 38.23 -20.38
CA MET A 321 39.33 38.67 -19.00
C MET A 321 40.04 40.04 -18.93
N PRO A 322 39.50 41.05 -18.21
CA PRO A 322 40.15 42.34 -18.05
C PRO A 322 41.36 42.27 -17.09
N GLU A 323 42.47 42.93 -17.46
CA GLU A 323 43.82 42.82 -16.87
C GLU A 323 44.01 43.19 -15.39
N ASN A 324 42.97 43.58 -14.65
CA ASN A 324 43.11 44.01 -13.24
C ASN A 324 42.21 43.21 -12.30
N ALA A 325 42.60 41.96 -12.04
CA ALA A 325 42.12 41.22 -10.86
C ALA A 325 43.16 40.17 -10.45
N ILE A 326 44.34 40.61 -10.02
CA ILE A 326 45.27 39.78 -9.25
C ILE A 326 45.51 40.45 -7.88
N ALA A 327 45.50 39.59 -6.86
CA ALA A 327 45.63 39.79 -5.40
C ALA A 327 44.28 39.85 -4.66
N GLU A 328 44.01 39.11 -3.59
CA GLU A 328 44.82 38.18 -2.79
C GLU A 328 43.89 37.36 -1.86
N GLN A 329 44.34 36.14 -1.48
CA GLN A 329 43.97 35.35 -0.28
C GLN A 329 42.58 34.67 -0.19
N PHE A 330 42.55 33.39 -0.61
CA PHE A 330 41.96 32.31 0.20
C PHE A 330 42.86 31.06 0.09
N SER A 331 43.52 30.71 1.20
CA SER A 331 44.26 29.45 1.35
C SER A 331 43.27 28.34 1.71
N SER A 332 42.85 27.54 0.74
CA SER A 332 42.30 26.22 1.02
C SER A 332 43.45 25.27 1.36
N VAL A 333 43.34 24.59 2.50
CA VAL A 333 44.29 23.55 2.90
C VAL A 333 44.10 22.37 1.94
N TYR A 334 45.05 22.19 1.04
CA TYR A 334 45.18 21.04 0.17
C TYR A 334 45.74 19.86 0.97
N VAL A 335 44.96 18.79 1.11
CA VAL A 335 45.47 17.48 1.56
C VAL A 335 45.85 16.69 0.31
N PRO A 336 47.12 16.32 0.12
CA PRO A 336 47.55 15.59 -1.07
C PRO A 336 47.03 14.14 -1.03
N PRO A 337 46.70 13.54 -2.18
CA PRO A 337 46.49 12.10 -2.26
C PRO A 337 47.83 11.40 -2.02
N LEU A 338 47.87 10.48 -1.05
CA LEU A 338 49.01 9.61 -0.83
C LEU A 338 49.08 8.56 -1.93
N THR A 339 49.89 8.83 -2.95
CA THR A 339 50.43 7.79 -3.83
C THR A 339 51.95 7.91 -3.84
N ALA A 340 52.63 7.03 -3.09
CA ALA A 340 53.94 6.51 -3.46
C ALA A 340 54.29 5.32 -2.54
N VAL A 341 54.07 4.10 -3.05
CA VAL A 341 55.11 3.08 -2.89
C VAL A 341 55.62 2.79 -4.29
N HIS A 342 56.90 3.13 -4.48
CA HIS A 342 57.65 2.98 -5.71
C HIS A 342 57.90 1.50 -6.08
N PRO A 343 58.25 1.25 -7.36
CA PRO A 343 58.21 -0.05 -8.02
C PRO A 343 59.61 -0.67 -8.18
N LEU A 344 59.68 -1.93 -8.64
CA LEU A 344 60.76 -2.40 -9.51
C LEU A 344 60.26 -3.51 -10.46
N LYS A 345 60.17 -3.12 -11.75
CA LYS A 345 60.41 -3.81 -13.04
C LYS A 345 60.00 -5.29 -13.20
N SER A 346 59.45 -5.74 -14.33
CA SER A 346 59.93 -5.52 -15.71
C SER A 346 58.89 -5.96 -16.77
N GLN A 347 58.70 -5.19 -17.85
CA GLN A 347 58.88 -5.55 -19.29
C GLN A 347 58.16 -6.84 -19.78
N LEU A 348 57.43 -6.91 -20.90
CA LEU A 348 57.31 -6.16 -22.16
C LEU A 348 56.02 -6.66 -22.87
N GLU A 349 55.46 -5.78 -23.72
CA GLU A 349 54.75 -6.02 -24.99
C GLU A 349 53.76 -7.19 -25.15
N ILE A 350 52.50 -6.86 -25.49
CA ILE A 350 51.74 -7.64 -26.48
C ILE A 350 50.97 -6.66 -27.39
N GLU A 351 51.35 -6.63 -28.67
CA GLU A 351 50.54 -6.15 -29.79
C GLU A 351 49.48 -7.18 -30.21
N GLU A 352 48.48 -6.65 -30.90
CA GLU A 352 47.25 -7.22 -31.47
C GLU A 352 47.44 -8.49 -32.33
N GLU A 353 46.41 -9.34 -32.43
CA GLU A 353 45.59 -9.45 -33.66
C GLU A 353 44.64 -10.67 -33.70
N PHE A 354 43.46 -10.37 -34.26
CA PHE A 354 42.56 -11.19 -35.11
C PHE A 354 41.60 -12.28 -34.57
N GLU A 355 40.32 -11.91 -34.70
CA GLU A 355 39.18 -12.62 -35.28
C GLU A 355 39.17 -14.16 -35.39
N ARG A 356 38.08 -14.79 -34.90
CA ARG A 356 37.00 -15.37 -35.75
C ARG A 356 36.10 -16.32 -34.96
N GLY A 357 34.79 -16.08 -35.08
CA GLY A 357 33.81 -17.12 -35.45
C GLY A 357 33.27 -18.05 -34.34
N PHE A 358 31.99 -17.81 -34.01
CA PHE A 358 30.86 -18.77 -33.90
C PHE A 358 31.16 -20.30 -33.82
N PRO A 359 30.36 -21.13 -33.09
CA PRO A 359 28.89 -21.04 -33.07
C PRO A 359 28.17 -21.41 -31.76
N ALA A 360 26.90 -21.03 -31.73
CA ALA A 360 25.88 -21.54 -30.82
C ALA A 360 25.12 -22.72 -31.48
N ALA A 361 24.72 -23.68 -30.65
CA ALA A 361 23.58 -24.60 -30.85
C ALA A 361 23.07 -24.91 -29.44
N GLY A 362 21.78 -24.96 -29.10
CA GLY A 362 20.53 -24.74 -29.78
C GLY A 362 19.46 -24.96 -28.69
N ALA A 363 18.53 -24.04 -28.52
CA ALA A 363 17.42 -24.18 -27.59
C ALA A 363 16.16 -24.58 -28.37
N ALA A 364 15.50 -25.66 -27.92
CA ALA A 364 14.13 -26.00 -28.27
C ALA A 364 13.29 -26.07 -26.98
N TYR A 365 12.10 -25.48 -27.07
CA TYR A 365 11.05 -25.38 -26.07
C TYR A 365 10.59 -26.74 -25.51
N GLY A 366 10.18 -26.77 -24.25
CA GLY A 366 9.34 -27.85 -23.75
C GLY A 366 9.18 -27.87 -22.23
N ALA A 367 8.14 -27.17 -21.77
CA ALA A 367 7.26 -27.47 -20.64
C ALA A 367 7.66 -28.47 -19.52
N SER A 368 7.13 -28.13 -18.35
CA SER A 368 6.61 -28.99 -17.28
C SER A 368 7.43 -29.09 -16.00
N TYR A 369 6.68 -28.99 -14.90
CA TYR A 369 7.10 -29.00 -13.52
C TYR A 369 7.81 -30.31 -13.15
N ALA A 370 9.00 -30.21 -12.56
CA ALA A 370 9.56 -31.20 -11.66
C ALA A 370 10.62 -30.52 -10.77
N ASP A 371 10.58 -30.80 -9.47
CA ASP A 371 11.57 -30.35 -8.49
C ASP A 371 12.98 -30.83 -8.90
N GLU A 372 13.91 -29.90 -9.15
CA GLU A 372 15.34 -30.18 -9.32
C GLU A 372 16.12 -29.58 -8.13
N GLU A 373 16.89 -30.43 -7.45
CA GLU A 373 17.79 -30.07 -6.35
C GLU A 373 18.84 -29.04 -6.79
N PRO A 374 19.31 -28.14 -5.90
CA PRO A 374 20.33 -27.15 -6.26
C PRO A 374 21.64 -27.86 -6.64
N GLN A 375 22.02 -27.81 -7.92
CA GLN A 375 23.32 -28.30 -8.38
C GLN A 375 24.45 -27.37 -7.89
N ASP A 376 25.51 -27.98 -7.37
CA ASP A 376 26.74 -27.33 -6.92
C ASP A 376 27.38 -26.54 -8.10
N PRO A 377 27.67 -25.23 -8.01
CA PRO A 377 28.08 -24.39 -9.16
C PRO A 377 29.33 -24.87 -9.92
N THR A 378 30.08 -25.83 -9.39
CA THR A 378 31.24 -26.46 -10.05
C THR A 378 30.87 -27.62 -10.99
N SER A 379 29.64 -28.16 -10.93
CA SER A 379 29.16 -29.22 -11.83
C SER A 379 28.95 -28.74 -13.28
N LEU A 380 28.84 -27.43 -13.46
CA LEU A 380 28.57 -26.79 -14.75
C LEU A 380 29.85 -26.39 -15.52
N ILE A 381 31.04 -26.64 -14.96
CA ILE A 381 32.33 -26.30 -15.59
C ILE A 381 32.84 -27.52 -16.38
N PRO A 382 32.83 -27.47 -17.72
CA PRO A 382 33.32 -28.56 -18.56
C PRO A 382 34.86 -28.61 -18.54
N LEU A 383 35.46 -29.80 -18.68
CA LEU A 383 36.92 -30.00 -18.59
C LEU A 383 37.72 -29.20 -19.64
N GLU A 384 37.07 -28.80 -20.73
CA GLU A 384 37.63 -27.98 -21.79
C GLU A 384 38.08 -26.61 -21.31
N GLU A 385 37.47 -26.07 -20.24
CA GLU A 385 37.86 -24.78 -19.64
C GLU A 385 39.21 -24.84 -18.90
N LEU A 386 39.69 -26.04 -18.54
CA LEU A 386 41.02 -26.22 -17.95
C LEU A 386 42.16 -26.07 -18.98
N GLN A 387 41.86 -25.99 -20.28
CA GLN A 387 42.83 -25.83 -21.38
C GLN A 387 44.01 -26.82 -21.32
N LEU A 388 43.72 -28.06 -20.95
CA LEU A 388 44.73 -29.11 -20.80
C LEU A 388 45.29 -29.58 -22.15
N SER A 389 46.51 -30.12 -22.14
CA SER A 389 47.08 -30.80 -23.30
C SER A 389 46.17 -31.92 -23.83
N THR A 390 46.20 -32.14 -25.15
CA THR A 390 45.34 -33.14 -25.82
C THR A 390 45.54 -34.57 -25.27
N ALA A 391 46.73 -34.85 -24.72
CA ALA A 391 47.04 -36.12 -24.05
C ALA A 391 46.34 -36.24 -22.68
N ALA A 392 46.40 -35.20 -21.85
CA ALA A 392 45.76 -35.15 -20.54
C ALA A 392 44.22 -35.25 -20.67
N TYR A 393 43.64 -34.45 -21.58
CA TYR A 393 42.20 -34.46 -21.82
C TYR A 393 41.68 -35.82 -22.35
N LYS A 394 42.40 -36.48 -23.27
CA LYS A 394 42.03 -37.82 -23.75
C LYS A 394 42.15 -38.90 -22.67
N ALA A 395 43.12 -38.77 -21.75
CA ALA A 395 43.27 -39.70 -20.63
C ALA A 395 42.08 -39.59 -19.65
N LEU A 396 41.67 -38.37 -19.28
CA LEU A 396 40.51 -38.13 -18.41
C LEU A 396 39.20 -38.62 -19.03
N LYS A 397 39.00 -38.35 -20.33
CA LYS A 397 37.82 -38.83 -21.07
C LYS A 397 37.74 -40.36 -21.14
N ARG A 398 38.88 -41.05 -21.24
CA ARG A 398 38.95 -42.52 -21.17
C ARG A 398 38.67 -43.05 -19.77
N ALA A 399 39.06 -42.30 -18.74
CA ALA A 399 38.77 -42.58 -17.34
C ALA A 399 37.32 -42.25 -16.93
N GLN A 400 36.47 -41.85 -17.89
CA GLN A 400 35.07 -41.45 -17.65
C GLN A 400 34.92 -40.23 -16.71
N ILE A 401 35.94 -39.38 -16.66
CA ILE A 401 35.91 -38.10 -15.94
C ILE A 401 35.56 -37.04 -16.97
N HIS A 402 34.40 -36.37 -16.80
CA HIS A 402 33.84 -35.46 -17.80
C HIS A 402 33.67 -34.02 -17.29
N SER A 403 33.74 -33.80 -15.98
CA SER A 403 33.56 -32.48 -15.35
C SER A 403 34.65 -32.14 -14.31
N VAL A 404 34.76 -30.87 -13.96
CA VAL A 404 35.64 -30.42 -12.86
C VAL A 404 35.14 -30.92 -11.50
N ALA A 405 33.83 -31.13 -11.33
CA ALA A 405 33.26 -31.71 -10.11
C ALA A 405 33.70 -33.17 -9.90
N ASP A 406 33.87 -33.94 -10.98
CA ASP A 406 34.39 -35.31 -10.90
C ASP A 406 35.85 -35.33 -10.40
N LEU A 407 36.65 -34.33 -10.80
CA LEU A 407 38.03 -34.17 -10.34
C LEU A 407 38.12 -33.80 -8.86
N LEU A 408 37.17 -33.03 -8.33
CA LEU A 408 37.12 -32.65 -6.92
C LEU A 408 36.87 -33.83 -5.97
N ASN A 409 36.31 -34.93 -6.49
CA ASN A 409 36.11 -36.16 -5.71
C ASN A 409 37.35 -37.07 -5.71
N LEU A 410 38.43 -36.72 -6.45
CA LEU A 410 39.67 -37.49 -6.54
C LEU A 410 40.79 -36.85 -5.74
N THR A 411 41.62 -37.68 -5.09
CA THR A 411 42.84 -37.20 -4.42
C THR A 411 44.01 -37.07 -5.40
N GLN A 412 45.06 -36.37 -4.99
CA GLN A 412 46.27 -36.23 -5.81
C GLN A 412 46.94 -37.61 -6.09
N GLU A 413 46.79 -38.58 -5.18
CA GLU A 413 47.27 -39.95 -5.38
C GLU A 413 46.39 -40.74 -6.34
N ASP A 414 45.07 -40.58 -6.28
CA ASP A 414 44.13 -41.25 -7.19
C ASP A 414 44.37 -40.82 -8.66
N LEU A 415 44.79 -39.56 -8.90
CA LEU A 415 45.17 -39.09 -10.23
C LEU A 415 46.37 -39.85 -10.81
N GLN A 416 47.33 -40.25 -9.99
CA GLN A 416 48.51 -40.99 -10.45
C GLN A 416 48.17 -42.45 -10.82
N GLN A 417 47.04 -42.96 -10.35
CA GLN A 417 46.55 -44.32 -10.63
C GLN A 417 45.68 -44.39 -11.89
N ILE A 418 45.35 -43.25 -12.52
CA ILE A 418 44.56 -43.22 -13.75
C ILE A 418 45.37 -43.79 -14.91
N GLN A 419 44.86 -44.87 -15.50
CA GLN A 419 45.49 -45.53 -16.63
C GLN A 419 45.63 -44.54 -17.81
N TYR A 420 46.85 -44.44 -18.36
CA TYR A 420 47.22 -43.53 -19.45
C TYR A 420 47.36 -42.03 -19.10
N LEU A 421 47.30 -41.64 -17.82
CA LEU A 421 47.69 -40.29 -17.39
C LEU A 421 49.18 -40.28 -17.01
N SER A 422 49.99 -39.49 -17.72
CA SER A 422 51.42 -39.34 -17.40
C SER A 422 51.63 -38.44 -16.18
N GLN A 423 52.74 -38.58 -15.46
CA GLN A 423 53.07 -37.69 -14.33
C GLN A 423 53.10 -36.21 -14.75
N GLN A 424 53.57 -35.92 -15.97
CA GLN A 424 53.59 -34.55 -16.51
C GLN A 424 52.17 -34.01 -16.75
N SER A 425 51.26 -34.85 -17.25
CA SER A 425 49.85 -34.50 -17.47
C SER A 425 49.06 -34.34 -16.16
N ALA A 426 49.37 -35.13 -15.14
CA ALA A 426 48.76 -34.99 -13.81
C ALA A 426 49.20 -33.68 -13.14
N GLN A 427 50.48 -33.31 -13.27
CA GLN A 427 51.00 -32.04 -12.74
C GLN A 427 50.42 -30.82 -13.48
N GLU A 428 50.26 -30.94 -14.80
CA GLU A 428 49.58 -29.95 -15.64
C GLU A 428 48.14 -29.70 -15.15
N LEU A 429 47.42 -30.78 -14.82
CA LEU A 429 46.05 -30.72 -14.31
C LEU A 429 45.96 -30.04 -12.94
N THR A 430 46.83 -30.39 -11.99
CA THR A 430 46.85 -29.75 -10.67
C THR A 430 47.19 -28.26 -10.75
N ASN A 431 48.12 -27.88 -11.63
CA ASN A 431 48.48 -26.48 -11.85
C ASN A 431 47.34 -25.69 -12.49
N ALA A 432 46.63 -26.29 -13.47
CA ALA A 432 45.48 -25.67 -14.12
C ALA A 432 44.33 -25.41 -13.14
N LEU A 433 44.02 -26.37 -12.26
CA LEU A 433 43.01 -26.22 -11.21
C LEU A 433 43.38 -25.10 -10.21
N GLN A 434 44.64 -25.06 -9.78
CA GLN A 434 45.10 -24.06 -8.83
C GLN A 434 45.14 -22.64 -9.43
N GLN A 435 45.69 -22.49 -10.63
CA GLN A 435 45.88 -21.16 -11.24
C GLN A 435 44.56 -20.53 -11.71
N ARG A 436 43.61 -21.33 -12.20
CA ARG A 436 42.38 -20.81 -12.82
C ARG A 436 41.21 -20.75 -11.85
N PHE A 437 41.10 -21.74 -10.98
CA PHE A 437 39.94 -21.88 -10.09
C PHE A 437 40.31 -21.71 -8.62
N GLY A 438 41.60 -21.56 -8.27
CA GLY A 438 42.05 -21.46 -6.88
C GLY A 438 41.85 -22.75 -6.08
N ILE A 439 41.61 -23.88 -6.76
CA ILE A 439 41.28 -25.16 -6.17
C ILE A 439 42.56 -25.99 -6.01
N THR A 440 42.78 -26.52 -4.81
CA THR A 440 43.90 -27.42 -4.53
C THR A 440 43.33 -28.79 -4.15
N LEU A 441 43.70 -29.85 -4.87
CA LEU A 441 43.26 -31.21 -4.55
C LEU A 441 43.95 -31.68 -3.26
N SER A 442 43.20 -32.32 -2.37
CA SER A 442 43.73 -32.81 -1.09
C SER A 442 44.65 -34.01 -1.31
N SER A 443 45.72 -34.10 -0.51
CA SER A 443 46.70 -35.19 -0.57
C SER A 443 46.30 -36.44 0.24
N GLU A 444 45.28 -36.36 1.10
CA GLU A 444 44.84 -37.47 1.97
C GLU A 444 43.32 -37.71 1.86
N LYS A 445 42.91 -38.99 1.93
CA LYS A 445 41.52 -39.46 1.76
C LYS A 445 40.71 -39.20 3.04
N ASN A 446 39.88 -38.16 3.08
CA ASN A 446 38.99 -37.89 4.23
C ASN A 446 37.68 -38.71 4.12
N GLU A 447 37.57 -39.82 4.88
CA GLU A 447 36.39 -40.70 4.91
C GLU A 447 35.13 -40.07 5.53
N GLU A 448 35.25 -38.92 6.22
CA GLU A 448 34.09 -38.23 6.83
C GLU A 448 33.16 -37.52 5.82
N ILE A 449 33.63 -37.25 4.60
CA ILE A 449 32.83 -36.51 3.59
C ILE A 449 31.84 -37.45 2.84
N ALA A 450 32.13 -38.75 2.78
CA ALA A 450 31.25 -39.75 2.15
C ALA A 450 30.03 -40.12 3.02
N SER A 451 30.15 -39.98 4.34
CA SER A 451 29.08 -40.34 5.29
C SER A 451 28.00 -39.26 5.43
N VAL A 452 28.28 -38.01 5.04
CA VAL A 452 27.32 -36.89 5.06
C VAL A 452 26.39 -36.91 3.84
N ARG A 453 26.82 -37.48 2.71
CA ARG A 453 26.03 -37.53 1.46
C ARG A 453 24.93 -38.60 1.44
N SER A 454 24.97 -39.62 2.29
CA SER A 454 23.98 -40.71 2.32
C SER A 454 22.76 -40.46 3.24
N LEU A 455 22.77 -39.38 4.03
CA LEU A 455 21.72 -39.08 5.01
C LEU A 455 20.72 -37.99 4.57
N VAL A 456 20.83 -37.46 3.35
CA VAL A 456 19.92 -36.43 2.81
C VAL A 456 19.03 -37.02 1.70
N THR A 457 18.22 -38.02 2.05
CA THR A 457 17.00 -38.39 1.30
C THR A 457 15.84 -38.40 2.27
N ARG A 458 15.45 -37.20 2.73
CA ARG A 458 14.11 -36.90 3.25
C ARG A 458 13.90 -35.39 3.23
N SER A 459 12.85 -34.99 2.52
CA SER A 459 12.47 -33.65 2.10
C SER A 459 12.36 -32.62 3.24
N ILE A 460 13.19 -31.57 3.20
CA ILE A 460 13.01 -30.26 3.87
C ILE A 460 13.74 -29.21 2.99
N PRO A 461 13.16 -28.01 2.72
CA PRO A 461 13.62 -27.12 1.66
C PRO A 461 14.95 -26.40 1.97
N ALA A 462 15.70 -26.07 0.91
CA ALA A 462 17.04 -25.49 0.95
C ALA A 462 17.07 -24.03 1.47
N PRO A 463 18.16 -23.63 2.17
CA PRO A 463 18.38 -22.29 2.71
C PRO A 463 19.00 -21.32 1.68
N ALA A 464 18.57 -20.06 1.75
CA ALA A 464 19.15 -18.92 1.04
C ALA A 464 20.56 -18.54 1.57
N PRO A 465 21.42 -17.89 0.76
CA PRO A 465 22.80 -17.56 1.10
C PRO A 465 22.90 -16.66 2.34
N GLN A 466 23.83 -17.00 3.23
CA GLN A 466 24.13 -16.30 4.48
C GLN A 466 24.82 -14.96 4.20
N PHE A 467 24.01 -13.93 3.99
CA PHE A 467 24.32 -12.59 4.48
C PHE A 467 23.60 -12.39 5.81
N LEU A 468 24.33 -11.76 6.74
CA LEU A 468 24.00 -11.53 8.15
C LEU A 468 22.52 -11.16 8.39
N THR A 469 21.73 -12.17 8.74
CA THR A 469 20.38 -12.02 9.27
C THR A 469 20.40 -12.30 10.77
N LEU A 470 20.51 -11.24 11.56
CA LEU A 470 20.13 -11.28 12.97
C LEU A 470 18.60 -11.35 13.06
N LYS A 471 18.04 -12.57 13.03
CA LYS A 471 16.69 -12.81 13.56
C LYS A 471 16.80 -13.13 15.05
N ARG A 472 16.06 -12.35 15.84
CA ARG A 472 15.61 -12.64 17.20
C ARG A 472 15.18 -14.11 17.33
N GLY A 473 15.81 -14.83 18.25
CA GLY A 473 15.43 -16.17 18.67
C GLY A 473 16.47 -16.71 19.64
N LEU A 474 16.16 -16.69 20.93
CA LEU A 474 17.00 -17.19 22.00
C LEU A 474 17.31 -18.69 21.80
N SER A 475 18.57 -19.04 21.56
CA SER A 475 19.11 -20.32 21.99
C SER A 475 20.31 -20.05 22.90
N THR A 476 20.16 -20.50 24.13
CA THR A 476 21.17 -20.51 25.18
C THR A 476 22.29 -21.46 24.78
N GLY A 477 23.49 -20.93 24.55
CA GLY A 477 24.69 -21.76 24.44
C GLY A 477 25.72 -21.20 23.49
N THR A 478 26.45 -20.18 23.90
CA THR A 478 27.79 -19.95 23.35
C THR A 478 28.70 -19.47 24.46
N THR A 479 29.74 -20.24 24.68
CA THR A 479 30.84 -20.01 25.63
C THR A 479 31.50 -18.68 25.36
N GLN A 480 31.09 -17.66 26.12
CA GLN A 480 31.85 -16.41 26.28
C GLN A 480 33.19 -16.72 26.93
N SER A 481 34.26 -16.11 26.40
CA SER A 481 35.56 -16.09 27.05
C SER A 481 35.38 -15.46 28.44
N LYS A 482 36.03 -16.03 29.47
CA LYS A 482 35.92 -15.53 30.85
C LYS A 482 36.35 -14.07 31.00
N SER A 483 37.23 -13.57 30.12
CA SER A 483 37.71 -12.19 30.13
C SER A 483 36.67 -11.17 29.68
N ASP A 484 35.79 -11.50 28.73
CA ASP A 484 34.76 -10.57 28.28
C ASP A 484 33.65 -10.38 29.33
N ARG A 485 33.41 -11.41 30.15
CA ARG A 485 32.38 -11.39 31.20
C ARG A 485 32.76 -10.52 32.40
N GLU A 486 34.05 -10.47 32.76
CA GLU A 486 34.54 -9.64 33.87
C GLU A 486 34.55 -8.14 33.55
N VAL A 487 34.76 -7.77 32.27
CA VAL A 487 34.62 -6.37 31.83
C VAL A 487 33.14 -5.94 31.83
N PHE A 488 32.22 -6.85 31.49
CA PHE A 488 30.77 -6.60 31.50
C PHE A 488 30.17 -6.39 32.91
N ASP A 489 30.62 -7.15 33.92
CA ASP A 489 30.08 -7.04 35.29
C ASP A 489 30.57 -5.79 36.03
N SER A 490 31.70 -5.19 35.61
CA SER A 490 32.29 -4.01 36.27
C SER A 490 31.66 -2.66 35.86
N LEU A 491 30.69 -2.65 34.93
CA LEU A 491 30.10 -1.42 34.37
C LEU A 491 28.58 -1.37 34.53
N LEU A 492 28.10 -1.63 35.75
CA LEU A 492 26.71 -1.40 36.18
C LEU A 492 26.39 0.10 36.22
N ALA A 493 26.08 0.67 35.06
CA ALA A 493 25.46 1.98 34.98
C ALA A 493 23.94 1.79 35.23
N TYR A 494 23.51 1.93 36.50
CA TYR A 494 22.10 1.82 36.91
C TYR A 494 21.14 2.67 36.07
N ASN A 495 21.65 3.75 35.46
CA ASN A 495 20.91 4.64 34.55
C ASN A 495 20.46 3.97 33.23
N MET A 496 21.03 2.83 32.86
CA MET A 496 20.71 2.08 31.62
C MET A 496 19.77 0.89 31.85
N MET A 497 19.41 0.63 33.11
CA MET A 497 18.47 -0.44 33.46
C MET A 497 17.06 0.11 33.60
N ARG A 498 16.08 -0.64 33.12
CA ARG A 498 14.65 -0.29 33.22
C ARG A 498 13.88 -1.43 33.87
N LEU A 499 12.86 -1.06 34.64
CA LEU A 499 11.94 -2.02 35.22
C LEU A 499 11.02 -2.52 34.12
N GLY A 500 10.91 -3.84 33.93
CA GLY A 500 10.01 -4.38 32.90
C GLY A 500 8.55 -4.04 33.16
N GLU A 501 7.78 -3.85 32.08
CA GLU A 501 6.35 -3.53 32.12
C GLU A 501 5.53 -4.47 33.03
N ALA A 502 4.46 -3.94 33.64
CA ALA A 502 3.59 -4.69 34.55
C ALA A 502 2.94 -5.92 33.90
N ASN A 503 2.79 -5.89 32.57
CA ASN A 503 2.12 -6.92 31.77
C ASN A 503 3.09 -8.04 31.35
N ASN A 504 4.40 -7.78 31.42
CA ASN A 504 5.44 -8.74 31.03
C ASN A 504 5.89 -9.57 32.23
N ARG A 505 5.23 -10.71 32.47
CA ARG A 505 5.53 -11.62 33.62
C ARG A 505 7.01 -12.01 33.75
N ALA A 506 7.78 -12.04 32.67
CA ALA A 506 9.19 -12.41 32.71
C ALA A 506 10.10 -11.29 33.25
N LYS A 507 9.72 -10.02 33.02
CA LYS A 507 10.54 -8.83 33.33
C LYS A 507 9.95 -7.94 34.44
N ARG A 508 8.69 -8.16 34.84
CA ARG A 508 8.00 -7.41 35.89
C ARG A 508 8.80 -7.43 37.19
N GLY A 509 9.07 -6.24 37.75
CA GLY A 509 9.78 -6.08 39.03
C GLY A 509 11.29 -6.35 38.96
N LYS A 510 11.85 -6.56 37.76
CA LYS A 510 13.29 -6.75 37.55
C LYS A 510 13.85 -5.59 36.73
N LEU A 511 14.99 -5.06 37.16
CA LEU A 511 15.80 -4.12 36.38
C LEU A 511 16.53 -4.91 35.29
N SER A 512 16.23 -4.62 34.03
CA SER A 512 16.87 -5.25 32.88
C SER A 512 17.29 -4.20 31.86
N ILE A 513 18.41 -4.45 31.17
CA ILE A 513 18.82 -3.65 30.02
C ILE A 513 17.84 -3.96 28.90
N GLU A 514 17.05 -2.96 28.51
CA GLU A 514 15.93 -3.16 27.59
C GLU A 514 16.40 -3.35 26.14
N GLN A 515 17.51 -2.72 25.76
CA GLN A 515 18.11 -2.83 24.43
C GLN A 515 19.63 -3.12 24.53
N GLN A 516 20.02 -4.41 24.43
CA GLN A 516 21.44 -4.82 24.38
C GLN A 516 22.23 -4.10 23.28
N GLN A 517 21.56 -3.69 22.19
CA GLN A 517 22.16 -2.97 21.07
C GLN A 517 22.65 -1.57 21.46
N GLU A 518 21.92 -0.84 22.31
CA GLU A 518 22.33 0.49 22.78
C GLU A 518 23.56 0.42 23.66
N VAL A 519 23.64 -0.57 24.56
CA VAL A 519 24.82 -0.80 25.40
C VAL A 519 26.03 -1.17 24.55
N TYR A 520 25.84 -1.98 23.50
CA TYR A 520 26.89 -2.29 22.55
C TYR A 520 27.37 -1.04 21.80
N ILE A 521 26.45 -0.22 21.29
CA ILE A 521 26.79 1.05 20.60
C ILE A 521 27.49 2.02 21.56
N GLU A 522 27.04 2.16 22.80
CA GLU A 522 27.69 3.00 23.82
C GLU A 522 29.08 2.48 24.19
N SER A 523 29.28 1.17 24.24
CA SER A 523 30.61 0.57 24.42
C SER A 523 31.55 0.92 23.26
N LEU A 524 31.06 0.85 22.01
CA LEU A 524 31.81 1.23 20.82
C LEU A 524 32.11 2.73 20.78
N LYS A 525 31.16 3.60 21.19
CA LYS A 525 31.37 5.05 21.33
C LYS A 525 32.45 5.38 22.36
N ARG A 526 32.42 4.74 23.54
CA ARG A 526 33.45 4.92 24.59
C ARG A 526 34.81 4.42 24.15
N GLN A 527 34.84 3.34 23.36
CA GLN A 527 36.05 2.82 22.73
C GLN A 527 36.47 3.62 21.48
N GLN A 528 35.70 4.65 21.09
CA GLN A 528 35.92 5.48 19.91
C GLN A 528 36.09 4.65 18.62
N VAL A 529 35.36 3.54 18.50
CA VAL A 529 35.39 2.69 17.31
C VAL A 529 34.73 3.43 16.15
N VAL A 530 35.51 3.76 15.13
CA VAL A 530 35.02 4.36 13.88
C VAL A 530 34.60 3.25 12.93
N VAL A 531 33.33 3.27 12.51
CA VAL A 531 32.79 2.37 11.50
C VAL A 531 32.57 3.15 10.22
N ASN A 532 33.26 2.75 9.15
CA ASN A 532 33.02 3.29 7.82
C ASN A 532 31.90 2.49 7.14
N PHE A 533 30.97 3.17 6.49
CA PHE A 533 29.90 2.54 5.72
C PHE A 533 29.69 3.29 4.41
N ASP A 534 29.19 2.60 3.40
CA ASP A 534 28.84 3.21 2.13
C ASP A 534 27.51 3.98 2.27
N VAL A 535 27.58 5.29 2.14
CA VAL A 535 26.43 6.19 2.23
C VAL A 535 25.40 5.87 1.14
N LEU A 536 25.83 5.48 -0.05
CA LEU A 536 24.93 5.12 -1.16
C LEU A 536 24.12 3.86 -0.82
N GLU A 537 24.74 2.89 -0.16
CA GLU A 537 24.06 1.67 0.29
C GLU A 537 22.98 2.00 1.34
N VAL A 538 23.28 2.90 2.29
CA VAL A 538 22.30 3.35 3.30
C VAL A 538 21.12 4.08 2.65
N VAL A 539 21.38 4.97 1.69
CA VAL A 539 20.34 5.66 0.92
C VAL A 539 19.50 4.64 0.13
N GLN A 540 20.14 3.70 -0.56
CA GLN A 540 19.45 2.66 -1.32
C GLN A 540 18.59 1.77 -0.42
N GLN A 541 19.08 1.42 0.77
CA GLN A 541 18.33 0.66 1.75
C GLN A 541 17.11 1.44 2.25
N ALA A 542 17.24 2.75 2.50
CA ALA A 542 16.10 3.59 2.87
C ALA A 542 15.05 3.67 1.76
N VAL A 543 15.48 3.81 0.49
CA VAL A 543 14.58 3.76 -0.67
C VAL A 543 13.87 2.40 -0.77
N ASN A 544 14.61 1.29 -0.62
CA ASN A 544 14.06 -0.07 -0.66
C ASN A 544 13.05 -0.31 0.47
N ASN A 545 13.34 0.20 1.67
CA ASN A 545 12.47 0.15 2.83
C ASN A 545 11.19 0.97 2.59
N ALA A 546 11.30 2.19 2.06
CA ALA A 546 10.14 3.00 1.71
C ALA A 546 9.26 2.29 0.67
N GLN A 547 9.86 1.77 -0.41
CA GLN A 547 9.15 1.04 -1.46
C GLN A 547 8.51 -0.29 -0.99
N SER A 548 8.85 -0.80 0.20
CA SER A 548 8.21 -2.00 0.74
C SER A 548 6.69 -1.85 0.94
N CYS A 549 6.18 -0.62 1.10
CA CYS A 549 4.73 -0.35 1.11
C CYS A 549 4.05 -0.86 -0.16
N LEU A 550 4.67 -0.68 -1.34
CA LEU A 550 4.13 -1.13 -2.62
C LEU A 550 4.00 -2.65 -2.73
N ARG A 551 4.80 -3.39 -1.94
CA ARG A 551 4.77 -4.86 -1.85
C ARG A 551 3.94 -5.37 -0.67
N THR A 552 3.44 -4.49 0.19
CA THR A 552 2.59 -4.86 1.32
C THR A 552 1.26 -5.42 0.81
N THR A 553 0.79 -6.51 1.39
CA THR A 553 -0.49 -7.13 1.03
C THR A 553 -1.62 -6.14 1.26
N LEU A 554 -2.47 -5.94 0.25
CA LEU A 554 -3.65 -5.10 0.40
C LEU A 554 -4.61 -5.72 1.44
N PRO A 555 -5.32 -4.89 2.23
CA PRO A 555 -6.39 -5.37 3.08
C PRO A 555 -7.47 -6.13 2.28
N PRO A 556 -8.28 -6.99 2.91
CA PRO A 556 -9.34 -7.74 2.22
C PRO A 556 -10.24 -6.83 1.37
N GLY A 557 -10.42 -7.19 0.10
CA GLY A 557 -11.21 -6.41 -0.86
C GLY A 557 -10.52 -5.12 -1.36
N GLY A 558 -9.30 -4.83 -0.91
CA GLY A 558 -8.49 -3.74 -1.44
C GLY A 558 -7.99 -4.04 -2.85
N ILE A 559 -8.01 -3.02 -3.71
CA ILE A 559 -7.49 -3.08 -5.08
C ILE A 559 -6.33 -2.11 -5.28
N ASN A 560 -5.45 -2.42 -6.23
CA ASN A 560 -4.45 -1.46 -6.66
C ASN A 560 -5.13 -0.39 -7.52
N VAL A 561 -5.14 0.85 -7.01
CA VAL A 561 -5.75 2.01 -7.68
C VAL A 561 -5.31 2.14 -9.14
N ARG A 562 -4.06 1.81 -9.46
CA ARG A 562 -3.55 1.89 -10.83
C ARG A 562 -4.26 0.95 -11.81
N THR A 563 -4.74 -0.20 -11.33
CA THR A 563 -5.44 -1.18 -12.18
C THR A 563 -6.87 -0.77 -12.51
N VAL A 564 -7.42 0.18 -11.75
CA VAL A 564 -8.82 0.64 -11.84
C VAL A 564 -8.94 2.12 -12.18
N ALA A 565 -7.82 2.85 -12.14
CA ALA A 565 -7.71 4.20 -12.66
C ALA A 565 -8.03 4.16 -14.16
N GLY A 566 -9.09 4.86 -14.54
CA GLY A 566 -9.47 5.01 -15.94
C GLY A 566 -8.49 5.91 -16.69
N SER A 567 -8.92 6.47 -17.82
CA SER A 567 -8.08 7.38 -18.62
C SER A 567 -7.88 8.77 -18.03
N PHE A 568 -8.58 9.11 -16.95
CA PHE A 568 -8.53 10.41 -16.30
C PHE A 568 -8.03 10.29 -14.86
N ASP A 569 -7.32 11.33 -14.43
CA ASP A 569 -6.84 11.45 -13.07
C ASP A 569 -7.86 12.16 -12.19
N TYR A 570 -8.11 11.59 -11.02
CA TYR A 570 -9.03 12.13 -10.03
C TYR A 570 -8.32 12.33 -8.70
N ALA A 571 -8.77 13.36 -7.98
CA ALA A 571 -8.31 13.69 -6.64
C ALA A 571 -9.45 13.57 -5.64
N TYR A 572 -9.16 12.99 -4.47
CA TYR A 572 -10.09 12.81 -3.37
C TYR A 572 -9.47 13.46 -2.13
N CYS A 573 -10.05 14.58 -1.71
CA CYS A 573 -9.61 15.29 -0.51
C CYS A 573 -10.13 14.59 0.74
N ALA A 574 -9.34 14.61 1.82
CA ALA A 574 -9.83 14.28 3.15
C ALA A 574 -10.79 15.36 3.68
N ASP A 575 -11.82 14.95 4.44
CA ASP A 575 -12.80 15.87 5.05
C ASP A 575 -12.15 16.81 6.09
N GLY A 576 -10.97 16.48 6.60
CA GLY A 576 -10.24 17.25 7.60
C GLY A 576 -8.73 17.00 7.59
N ARG A 577 -8.04 17.54 8.60
CA ARG A 577 -6.62 17.26 8.85
C ARG A 577 -6.46 15.85 9.41
N VAL A 578 -5.40 15.15 9.00
CA VAL A 578 -5.22 13.72 9.28
C VAL A 578 -3.83 13.44 9.85
N ASP A 579 -3.76 12.46 10.74
CA ASP A 579 -2.51 11.88 11.25
C ASP A 579 -2.28 10.50 10.61
N VAL A 580 -1.10 10.27 10.03
CA VAL A 580 -0.70 8.99 9.40
C VAL A 580 0.77 8.68 9.74
N PRO A 581 1.03 7.71 10.64
CA PRO A 581 2.38 7.37 11.07
C PRO A 581 3.18 6.60 10.00
N SER A 582 4.51 6.66 10.07
CA SER A 582 5.43 6.03 9.10
C SER A 582 5.78 4.58 9.44
N ASP A 583 4.76 3.80 9.79
CA ASP A 583 4.90 2.44 10.30
C ASP A 583 4.82 1.35 9.20
N GLY A 584 4.42 1.73 7.99
CA GLY A 584 4.15 0.81 6.88
C GLY A 584 2.92 -0.09 7.09
N GLN A 585 1.99 0.30 7.97
CA GLN A 585 0.69 -0.34 8.15
C GLN A 585 -0.41 0.46 7.44
N PHE A 586 -1.58 -0.15 7.24
CA PHE A 586 -2.74 0.51 6.63
C PHE A 586 -3.58 1.21 7.70
N HIS A 587 -3.79 2.52 7.53
CA HIS A 587 -4.62 3.38 8.37
C HIS A 587 -5.84 3.84 7.59
N SER A 588 -7.00 3.89 8.24
CA SER A 588 -8.24 4.30 7.60
C SER A 588 -8.43 5.82 7.65
N VAL A 589 -8.60 6.45 6.48
CA VAL A 589 -8.84 7.89 6.36
C VAL A 589 -10.20 8.15 5.73
N ALA A 590 -11.00 9.01 6.35
CA ALA A 590 -12.27 9.48 5.79
C ALA A 590 -12.01 10.55 4.72
N LEU A 591 -12.65 10.39 3.55
CA LEU A 591 -12.46 11.30 2.42
C LEU A 591 -13.64 12.25 2.24
N THR A 592 -14.78 11.71 1.80
CA THR A 592 -15.98 12.50 1.55
C THR A 592 -17.21 11.61 1.56
N GLY A 593 -18.39 12.18 1.78
CA GLY A 593 -19.65 11.46 1.69
C GLY A 593 -20.75 12.28 1.03
N LYS A 594 -21.65 11.61 0.31
CA LYS A 594 -22.82 12.21 -0.31
C LYS A 594 -24.03 11.28 -0.24
N THR A 595 -25.21 11.88 -0.22
CA THR A 595 -26.49 11.17 -0.26
C THR A 595 -26.99 11.04 -1.70
N THR A 596 -27.64 9.93 -2.02
CA THR A 596 -28.29 9.64 -3.29
C THR A 596 -29.61 8.90 -3.05
N ASP A 597 -30.49 8.92 -4.04
CA ASP A 597 -31.73 8.15 -4.01
C ASP A 597 -31.45 6.67 -4.29
N VAL A 598 -32.26 5.80 -3.68
CA VAL A 598 -32.15 4.34 -3.83
C VAL A 598 -33.43 3.77 -4.41
N ASP A 599 -33.30 3.01 -5.49
CA ASP A 599 -34.35 2.15 -6.02
C ASP A 599 -34.14 0.72 -5.52
N LEU A 600 -34.99 0.26 -4.60
CA LEU A 600 -34.93 -1.08 -4.04
C LEU A 600 -35.73 -2.06 -4.91
N ARG A 601 -35.05 -3.10 -5.40
CA ARG A 601 -35.63 -4.17 -6.21
C ARG A 601 -35.57 -5.50 -5.49
N TYR A 602 -36.59 -6.32 -5.72
CA TYR A 602 -36.64 -7.70 -5.24
C TYR A 602 -36.55 -8.62 -6.46
N ILE A 603 -35.55 -9.49 -6.49
CA ILE A 603 -35.27 -10.36 -7.65
C ILE A 603 -35.26 -11.82 -7.18
N VAL A 604 -35.90 -12.70 -7.92
CA VAL A 604 -35.87 -14.14 -7.67
C VAL A 604 -35.67 -14.90 -8.98
N VAL A 605 -34.95 -16.01 -8.90
CA VAL A 605 -34.74 -16.94 -10.02
C VAL A 605 -35.25 -18.31 -9.58
N PRO A 606 -36.57 -18.55 -9.53
CA PRO A 606 -37.16 -19.62 -8.72
C PRO A 606 -36.73 -21.04 -9.13
N ARG A 607 -36.22 -21.21 -10.36
CA ARG A 607 -35.63 -22.45 -10.84
C ARG A 607 -34.29 -22.77 -10.17
N GLU A 608 -33.49 -21.75 -9.89
CA GLU A 608 -32.14 -21.89 -9.32
C GLU A 608 -32.18 -21.71 -7.79
N ASP A 609 -32.94 -20.73 -7.30
CA ASP A 609 -33.19 -20.50 -5.87
C ASP A 609 -34.53 -19.76 -5.69
N THR A 610 -35.36 -20.28 -4.80
CA THR A 610 -36.65 -19.68 -4.41
C THR A 610 -36.52 -18.50 -3.44
N ASN A 611 -35.31 -18.23 -2.91
CA ASN A 611 -35.05 -17.07 -2.09
C ASN A 611 -35.13 -15.77 -2.89
N VAL A 612 -35.81 -14.77 -2.35
CA VAL A 612 -35.92 -13.44 -2.96
C VAL A 612 -34.74 -12.57 -2.52
N PHE A 613 -33.95 -12.08 -3.47
CA PHE A 613 -32.79 -11.23 -3.22
C PHE A 613 -33.16 -9.76 -3.31
N ARG A 614 -32.70 -8.98 -2.33
CA ARG A 614 -32.83 -7.51 -2.33
C ARG A 614 -31.65 -6.89 -3.03
N ILE A 615 -31.92 -6.04 -4.01
CA ILE A 615 -30.91 -5.29 -4.75
C ILE A 615 -31.23 -3.80 -4.61
N ALA A 616 -30.31 -3.02 -4.07
CA ALA A 616 -30.38 -1.56 -4.09
C ALA A 616 -29.68 -1.03 -5.34
N GLN A 617 -30.41 -0.33 -6.19
CA GLN A 617 -29.85 0.42 -7.31
C GLN A 617 -29.68 1.89 -6.89
N LEU A 618 -28.47 2.40 -7.05
CA LEU A 618 -28.07 3.75 -6.68
C LEU A 618 -27.25 4.40 -7.80
N ARG A 619 -27.22 5.73 -7.80
CA ARG A 619 -26.33 6.51 -8.67
C ARG A 619 -25.13 7.00 -7.88
N ASN A 620 -23.97 7.07 -8.52
CA ASN A 620 -22.81 7.72 -7.94
C ASN A 620 -23.09 9.23 -7.76
N PRO A 621 -23.20 9.74 -6.51
CA PRO A 621 -23.50 11.14 -6.25
C PRO A 621 -22.26 12.06 -6.31
N LEU A 622 -21.06 11.50 -6.45
CA LEU A 622 -19.82 12.26 -6.47
C LEU A 622 -19.54 12.84 -7.87
N LEU A 623 -18.72 13.90 -7.90
CA LEU A 623 -18.16 14.45 -9.14
C LEU A 623 -16.95 13.66 -9.66
N ALA A 624 -16.48 12.67 -8.87
CA ALA A 624 -15.41 11.75 -9.19
C ALA A 624 -15.96 10.31 -9.28
N PRO A 625 -15.31 9.39 -10.01
CA PRO A 625 -15.72 8.00 -10.05
C PRO A 625 -15.59 7.35 -8.67
N LEU A 626 -16.50 6.44 -8.35
CA LEU A 626 -16.26 5.47 -7.28
C LEU A 626 -15.40 4.38 -7.90
N LEU A 627 -14.12 4.33 -7.54
CA LEU A 627 -13.21 3.29 -8.01
C LEU A 627 -13.67 1.92 -7.49
N ALA A 628 -13.32 0.85 -8.21
CA ALA A 628 -13.61 -0.48 -7.71
C ALA A 628 -12.95 -0.69 -6.34
N GLY A 629 -13.61 -1.42 -5.44
CA GLY A 629 -13.12 -1.62 -4.07
C GLY A 629 -14.16 -2.23 -3.14
N SER A 630 -13.77 -2.50 -1.90
CA SER A 630 -14.68 -3.02 -0.89
C SER A 630 -15.67 -1.98 -0.40
N ALA A 631 -16.90 -2.41 -0.16
CA ALA A 631 -17.97 -1.59 0.40
C ALA A 631 -18.66 -2.33 1.54
N ASP A 632 -18.72 -1.70 2.71
CA ASP A 632 -19.55 -2.15 3.82
C ASP A 632 -20.95 -1.57 3.68
N VAL A 633 -21.96 -2.43 3.76
CA VAL A 633 -23.36 -2.05 3.54
C VAL A 633 -24.14 -2.15 4.85
N TYR A 634 -24.76 -1.04 5.21
CA TYR A 634 -25.63 -0.90 6.37
C TYR A 634 -27.05 -0.55 5.90
N VAL A 635 -28.05 -1.13 6.56
CA VAL A 635 -29.46 -0.80 6.33
C VAL A 635 -30.06 -0.44 7.68
N ASP A 636 -30.65 0.75 7.80
CA ASP A 636 -31.25 1.26 9.04
C ASP A 636 -30.28 1.15 10.24
N ASP A 637 -29.02 1.54 10.01
CA ASP A 637 -27.87 1.50 10.93
C ASP A 637 -27.38 0.10 11.37
N GLU A 638 -27.97 -0.97 10.82
CA GLU A 638 -27.51 -2.35 11.04
C GLU A 638 -26.55 -2.78 9.92
N TYR A 639 -25.40 -3.37 10.29
CA TYR A 639 -24.47 -3.95 9.31
C TYR A 639 -25.07 -5.20 8.67
N ILE A 640 -25.14 -5.22 7.34
CA ILE A 640 -25.71 -6.34 6.58
C ILE A 640 -24.61 -7.25 6.04
N LEU A 641 -23.67 -6.67 5.28
CA LEU A 641 -22.59 -7.40 4.62
C LEU A 641 -21.49 -6.47 4.12
N SER A 642 -20.35 -7.06 3.76
CA SER A 642 -19.31 -6.44 2.95
C SER A 642 -19.37 -7.01 1.53
N THR A 643 -19.34 -6.13 0.54
CA THR A 643 -19.36 -6.48 -0.89
C THR A 643 -18.24 -5.75 -1.63
N HIS A 644 -18.13 -5.98 -2.93
CA HIS A 644 -17.21 -5.28 -3.80
C HIS A 644 -18.01 -4.49 -4.85
N ILE A 645 -17.69 -3.21 -5.02
CA ILE A 645 -18.25 -2.40 -6.10
C ILE A 645 -17.27 -2.34 -7.27
N ALA A 646 -17.81 -2.27 -8.49
CA ALA A 646 -17.02 -1.99 -9.68
C ALA A 646 -16.65 -0.50 -9.75
N THR A 647 -15.81 -0.10 -10.71
CA THR A 647 -15.59 1.33 -10.97
C THR A 647 -16.86 1.94 -11.57
N VAL A 648 -17.45 2.92 -10.89
CA VAL A 648 -18.69 3.60 -11.29
C VAL A 648 -18.37 5.06 -11.62
N PRO A 649 -18.57 5.52 -12.87
CA PRO A 649 -18.30 6.92 -13.24
C PRO A 649 -19.22 7.88 -12.47
N PRO A 650 -18.92 9.19 -12.44
CA PRO A 650 -19.84 10.21 -11.92
C PRO A 650 -21.23 10.04 -12.53
N GLN A 651 -22.29 10.08 -11.71
CA GLN A 651 -23.68 9.83 -12.13
C GLN A 651 -23.97 8.43 -12.71
N GLY A 652 -22.98 7.54 -12.75
CA GLY A 652 -23.15 6.15 -13.16
C GLY A 652 -24.01 5.36 -12.18
N HIS A 653 -24.64 4.29 -12.68
CA HIS A 653 -25.47 3.40 -11.88
C HIS A 653 -24.64 2.27 -11.25
N MET A 654 -25.01 1.85 -10.05
CA MET A 654 -24.47 0.65 -9.42
C MET A 654 -25.56 -0.12 -8.68
N GLU A 655 -25.30 -1.40 -8.46
CA GLU A 655 -26.19 -2.31 -7.75
C GLU A 655 -25.47 -2.89 -6.53
N LEU A 656 -26.14 -2.84 -5.38
CA LEU A 656 -25.68 -3.45 -4.13
C LEU A 656 -26.66 -4.55 -3.74
N GLY A 657 -26.18 -5.79 -3.66
CA GLY A 657 -26.95 -6.87 -3.06
C GLY A 657 -27.05 -6.68 -1.56
N LEU A 658 -28.26 -6.78 -1.00
CA LEU A 658 -28.55 -6.62 0.44
C LEU A 658 -28.96 -7.94 1.11
N GLY A 659 -28.67 -9.06 0.46
CA GLY A 659 -29.05 -10.40 0.92
C GLY A 659 -30.51 -10.78 0.61
N VAL A 660 -30.99 -11.82 1.29
CA VAL A 660 -32.31 -12.42 1.07
C VAL A 660 -33.39 -11.71 1.89
N GLU A 661 -34.53 -11.39 1.28
CA GLU A 661 -35.74 -10.94 1.97
C GLU A 661 -36.59 -12.12 2.41
N GLN A 662 -36.46 -12.51 3.68
CA GLN A 662 -37.18 -13.67 4.23
C GLN A 662 -38.70 -13.47 4.30
N SER A 663 -39.18 -12.24 4.26
CA SER A 663 -40.61 -11.90 4.32
C SER A 663 -41.34 -12.15 3.00
N ILE A 664 -40.62 -12.35 1.89
CA ILE A 664 -41.23 -12.70 0.61
C ILE A 664 -40.96 -14.18 0.35
N LYS A 665 -42.02 -14.98 0.27
CA LYS A 665 -41.94 -16.42 0.02
C LYS A 665 -42.32 -16.71 -1.41
N VAL A 666 -41.49 -17.50 -2.10
CA VAL A 666 -41.75 -17.93 -3.47
C VAL A 666 -41.74 -19.46 -3.52
N ALA A 667 -42.73 -20.03 -4.20
CA ALA A 667 -42.77 -21.45 -4.53
C ALA A 667 -42.85 -21.61 -6.05
N ARG A 668 -42.08 -22.56 -6.60
CA ARG A 668 -42.11 -22.92 -8.02
C ARG A 668 -42.64 -24.35 -8.14
N ASN A 669 -43.79 -24.51 -8.76
CA ASN A 669 -44.46 -25.78 -9.01
C ASN A 669 -44.48 -26.05 -10.51
N THR A 670 -43.94 -27.19 -10.96
CA THR A 670 -43.99 -27.58 -12.37
C THR A 670 -44.78 -28.85 -12.58
N SER A 671 -45.46 -28.94 -13.73
CA SER A 671 -46.17 -30.14 -14.15
C SER A 671 -45.87 -30.45 -15.61
N TYR A 672 -45.86 -31.73 -15.94
CA TYR A 672 -45.51 -32.25 -17.26
C TYR A 672 -46.56 -33.25 -17.74
N GLN A 673 -46.93 -33.17 -19.02
CA GLN A 673 -47.79 -34.13 -19.67
C GLN A 673 -47.29 -34.45 -21.08
N GLU A 674 -47.16 -35.74 -21.40
CA GLU A 674 -46.80 -36.21 -22.73
C GLU A 674 -48.06 -36.61 -23.51
N VAL A 675 -48.24 -36.04 -24.70
CA VAL A 675 -49.36 -36.34 -25.59
C VAL A 675 -48.79 -36.78 -26.94
N ARG A 676 -49.29 -37.90 -27.47
CA ARG A 676 -48.95 -38.37 -28.82
C ARG A 676 -50.02 -37.90 -29.79
N SER A 677 -49.62 -37.21 -30.86
CA SER A 677 -50.54 -36.77 -31.90
C SER A 677 -50.98 -37.98 -32.74
N GLY A 678 -52.20 -38.46 -32.55
CA GLY A 678 -52.66 -39.79 -33.02
C GLY A 678 -53.23 -39.87 -34.45
N GLU A 679 -53.26 -38.80 -35.25
CA GLU A 679 -54.08 -38.77 -36.48
C GLU A 679 -53.38 -38.18 -37.73
N THR A 680 -52.05 -38.08 -37.76
CA THR A 680 -51.30 -37.48 -38.90
C THR A 680 -50.23 -38.44 -39.45
N ILE A 681 -49.91 -38.33 -40.76
CA ILE A 681 -48.91 -39.17 -41.47
C ILE A 681 -47.51 -39.12 -40.83
N VAL A 682 -47.19 -38.03 -40.12
CA VAL A 682 -45.99 -37.87 -39.31
C VAL A 682 -46.41 -37.78 -37.85
N ALA A 683 -45.99 -38.74 -37.03
CA ALA A 683 -46.30 -38.75 -35.60
C ALA A 683 -45.31 -37.83 -34.84
N PHE A 684 -45.85 -36.93 -34.03
CA PHE A 684 -45.10 -36.05 -33.14
C PHE A 684 -45.38 -36.41 -31.67
N ASN A 685 -44.38 -36.19 -30.82
CA ASN A 685 -44.55 -36.13 -29.37
C ASN A 685 -44.72 -34.66 -28.97
N GLU A 686 -45.81 -34.35 -28.27
CA GLU A 686 -46.04 -33.07 -27.62
C GLU A 686 -45.75 -33.21 -26.13
N LEU A 687 -44.69 -32.53 -25.69
CA LEU A 687 -44.30 -32.44 -24.28
C LEU A 687 -44.85 -31.13 -23.74
N ARG A 688 -45.98 -31.19 -23.01
CA ARG A 688 -46.65 -30.02 -22.45
C ARG A 688 -46.12 -29.75 -21.05
N HIS A 689 -45.60 -28.55 -20.84
CA HIS A 689 -45.06 -28.09 -19.56
C HIS A 689 -45.88 -26.92 -19.04
N CYS A 690 -46.18 -26.94 -17.74
CA CYS A 690 -46.75 -25.81 -17.02
C CYS A 690 -45.83 -25.49 -15.84
N ILE A 691 -45.45 -24.23 -15.72
CA ILE A 691 -44.72 -23.68 -14.58
C ILE A 691 -45.68 -22.73 -13.86
N LYS A 692 -45.87 -22.93 -12.56
CA LYS A 692 -46.64 -22.05 -11.66
C LYS A 692 -45.73 -21.52 -10.57
N ILE A 693 -45.75 -20.21 -10.37
CA ILE A 693 -44.94 -19.52 -9.37
C ILE A 693 -45.88 -18.76 -8.44
N ASP A 694 -45.86 -19.15 -7.17
CA ASP A 694 -46.67 -18.54 -6.13
C ASP A 694 -45.79 -17.61 -5.29
N ILE A 695 -46.15 -16.33 -5.21
CA ILE A 695 -45.37 -15.29 -4.51
C ILE A 695 -46.22 -14.71 -3.39
N THR A 696 -45.77 -14.84 -2.15
CA THR A 696 -46.42 -14.29 -0.96
C THR A 696 -45.57 -13.18 -0.36
N ASN A 697 -46.11 -11.97 -0.27
CA ASN A 697 -45.45 -10.84 0.36
C ASN A 697 -45.96 -10.65 1.80
N LEU A 698 -45.15 -10.99 2.81
CA LEU A 698 -45.51 -10.82 4.23
C LEU A 698 -45.09 -9.46 4.80
N MET A 699 -44.46 -8.60 3.99
CA MET A 699 -44.03 -7.26 4.42
C MET A 699 -45.23 -6.33 4.66
N PRO A 700 -45.07 -5.28 5.48
CA PRO A 700 -46.11 -4.26 5.69
C PRO A 700 -46.28 -3.30 4.50
N ARG A 701 -45.49 -3.45 3.42
CA ARG A 701 -45.51 -2.58 2.23
C ARG A 701 -45.56 -3.40 0.94
N SER A 702 -46.04 -2.77 -0.13
CA SER A 702 -46.01 -3.34 -1.49
C SER A 702 -44.56 -3.60 -1.95
N ALA A 703 -44.34 -4.69 -2.68
CA ALA A 703 -43.04 -5.07 -3.22
C ALA A 703 -43.11 -5.24 -4.74
N ARG A 704 -42.19 -4.59 -5.46
CA ARG A 704 -41.97 -4.82 -6.90
C ARG A 704 -40.95 -5.93 -7.07
N ILE A 705 -41.41 -7.08 -7.57
CA ILE A 705 -40.64 -8.31 -7.66
C ILE A 705 -40.40 -8.65 -9.13
N GLU A 706 -39.12 -8.80 -9.49
CA GLU A 706 -38.65 -9.33 -10.76
C GLU A 706 -38.44 -10.83 -10.64
N VAL A 707 -39.21 -11.62 -11.39
CA VAL A 707 -39.11 -13.08 -11.41
C VAL A 707 -38.48 -13.49 -12.73
N ARG A 708 -37.28 -14.07 -12.69
CA ARG A 708 -36.54 -14.52 -13.87
C ARG A 708 -36.72 -16.02 -14.08
N GLU A 709 -37.00 -16.41 -15.31
CA GLU A 709 -37.18 -17.81 -15.71
C GLU A 709 -36.55 -18.04 -17.09
N ARG A 710 -36.30 -19.30 -17.44
CA ARG A 710 -35.77 -19.68 -18.75
C ARG A 710 -36.60 -20.79 -19.37
N LEU A 711 -36.75 -20.72 -20.69
CA LEU A 711 -37.29 -21.79 -21.51
C LEU A 711 -36.17 -22.51 -22.28
N PRO A 712 -36.33 -23.81 -22.57
CA PRO A 712 -35.40 -24.53 -23.42
C PRO A 712 -35.38 -23.92 -24.83
N VAL A 713 -34.19 -23.88 -25.43
CA VAL A 713 -33.99 -23.37 -26.79
C VAL A 713 -33.43 -24.52 -27.64
N PRO A 714 -34.00 -24.79 -28.82
CA PRO A 714 -33.48 -25.81 -29.72
C PRO A 714 -32.02 -25.54 -30.09
N ALA A 715 -31.20 -26.59 -30.11
CA ALA A 715 -29.84 -26.50 -30.66
C ALA A 715 -29.88 -26.22 -32.17
N GLU A 716 -28.80 -25.65 -32.71
CA GLU A 716 -28.71 -25.37 -34.14
C GLU A 716 -28.86 -26.67 -34.97
N GLY A 717 -29.81 -26.67 -35.91
CA GLY A 717 -30.14 -27.85 -36.73
C GLY A 717 -31.01 -28.91 -36.05
N ALA A 718 -31.41 -28.74 -34.79
CA ALA A 718 -32.31 -29.67 -34.10
C ALA A 718 -33.73 -29.60 -34.68
N LYS A 719 -34.32 -30.77 -34.91
CA LYS A 719 -35.71 -30.93 -35.37
C LYS A 719 -36.71 -30.90 -34.19
N VAL A 720 -36.60 -29.86 -33.37
CA VAL A 720 -37.41 -29.64 -32.17
C VAL A 720 -37.95 -28.21 -32.22
N ASP A 721 -39.25 -28.05 -31.94
CA ASP A 721 -39.89 -26.74 -31.85
C ASP A 721 -40.41 -26.48 -30.44
N VAL A 722 -40.20 -25.27 -29.92
CA VAL A 722 -40.63 -24.87 -28.58
C VAL A 722 -41.62 -23.72 -28.71
N GLN A 723 -42.88 -23.99 -28.36
CA GLN A 723 -43.99 -23.06 -28.52
C GLN A 723 -44.50 -22.62 -27.14
N VAL A 724 -44.61 -21.32 -26.91
CA VAL A 724 -45.25 -20.77 -25.71
C VAL A 724 -46.74 -20.65 -25.98
N GLU A 725 -47.55 -21.35 -25.20
CA GLU A 725 -49.01 -21.43 -25.38
C GLU A 725 -49.69 -20.29 -24.62
N GLN A 726 -49.33 -20.10 -23.34
CA GLN A 726 -49.95 -19.11 -22.47
C GLN A 726 -48.97 -18.60 -21.42
N VAL A 727 -49.07 -17.32 -21.08
CA VAL A 727 -48.32 -16.69 -19.99
C VAL A 727 -49.26 -15.76 -19.23
N ILE A 728 -49.26 -15.84 -17.90
CA ILE A 728 -50.10 -15.01 -17.03
C ILE A 728 -49.28 -14.60 -15.81
N PRO A 729 -49.13 -13.31 -15.49
CA PRO A 729 -49.31 -12.16 -16.39
C PRO A 729 -48.29 -12.18 -17.53
N ASP A 730 -48.40 -11.26 -18.47
CA ASP A 730 -47.42 -11.12 -19.55
C ASP A 730 -46.00 -10.94 -18.99
N TRP A 731 -45.05 -11.66 -19.57
CA TRP A 731 -43.62 -11.53 -19.30
C TRP A 731 -42.90 -10.80 -20.45
N GLU A 732 -41.65 -10.42 -20.23
CA GLU A 732 -40.78 -9.86 -21.26
C GLU A 732 -39.50 -10.69 -21.44
N LYS A 733 -38.87 -10.59 -22.63
CA LYS A 733 -37.61 -11.29 -22.90
C LYS A 733 -36.49 -10.73 -22.03
N TYR A 734 -35.69 -11.62 -21.45
CA TYR A 734 -34.55 -11.30 -20.61
C TYR A 734 -33.28 -11.93 -21.16
N LYS A 735 -32.24 -11.10 -21.37
CA LYS A 735 -30.98 -11.51 -22.01
C LYS A 735 -29.79 -11.58 -21.06
N GLN A 736 -29.94 -11.14 -19.81
CA GLN A 736 -28.85 -11.11 -18.82
C GLN A 736 -27.63 -10.29 -19.31
N GLU A 737 -27.87 -9.19 -20.01
CA GLU A 737 -26.81 -8.31 -20.55
C GLU A 737 -26.00 -7.64 -19.43
N GLU A 738 -26.59 -7.48 -18.24
CA GLU A 738 -25.92 -6.93 -17.07
C GLU A 738 -24.85 -7.87 -16.48
N ARG A 739 -24.79 -9.13 -16.93
CA ARG A 739 -23.72 -10.06 -16.57
C ARG A 739 -22.88 -10.39 -17.80
N SER A 740 -21.62 -10.75 -17.60
CA SER A 740 -20.69 -11.16 -18.66
C SER A 740 -21.03 -12.52 -19.32
N ALA A 741 -22.24 -13.04 -19.11
CA ALA A 741 -22.72 -14.32 -19.60
C ALA A 741 -24.21 -14.16 -20.03
N PRO A 742 -24.47 -13.78 -21.29
CA PRO A 742 -25.84 -13.60 -21.78
C PRO A 742 -26.58 -14.94 -21.87
N ILE A 743 -27.90 -14.89 -21.70
CA ILE A 743 -28.78 -16.06 -21.79
C ILE A 743 -29.67 -15.97 -23.03
N VAL A 744 -29.83 -17.09 -23.73
CA VAL A 744 -30.82 -17.28 -24.79
C VAL A 744 -32.02 -18.03 -24.22
N GLY A 745 -33.24 -17.56 -24.50
CA GLY A 745 -34.47 -18.15 -23.94
C GLY A 745 -34.80 -17.69 -22.51
N GLY A 746 -34.17 -16.62 -22.02
CA GLY A 746 -34.53 -16.00 -20.76
C GLY A 746 -35.77 -15.11 -20.87
N TYR A 747 -36.58 -15.10 -19.81
CA TYR A 747 -37.77 -14.27 -19.65
C TYR A 747 -37.85 -13.74 -18.23
N ARG A 748 -38.57 -12.62 -18.04
CA ARG A 748 -38.86 -12.08 -16.71
C ARG A 748 -40.28 -11.54 -16.58
N TRP A 749 -40.87 -11.75 -15.41
CA TRP A 749 -42.06 -11.03 -14.97
C TRP A 749 -41.66 -9.86 -14.08
N LEU A 750 -42.29 -8.70 -14.29
CA LEU A 750 -42.22 -7.56 -13.39
C LEU A 750 -43.58 -7.41 -12.71
N VAL A 751 -43.68 -7.80 -11.45
CA VAL A 751 -44.95 -7.81 -10.73
C VAL A 751 -44.90 -7.02 -9.44
N GLU A 752 -45.90 -6.18 -9.22
CA GLU A 752 -46.17 -5.61 -7.92
C GLU A 752 -47.06 -6.55 -7.11
N VAL A 753 -46.61 -6.89 -5.90
CA VAL A 753 -47.32 -7.71 -4.90
C VAL A 753 -47.59 -6.84 -3.68
N PRO A 754 -48.86 -6.46 -3.42
CA PRO A 754 -49.21 -5.61 -2.28
C PRO A 754 -48.83 -6.22 -0.92
N ALA A 755 -48.87 -5.38 0.12
CA ALA A 755 -48.55 -5.80 1.48
C ALA A 755 -49.50 -6.91 1.95
N LYS A 756 -48.94 -7.99 2.51
CA LYS A 756 -49.71 -9.13 3.05
C LYS A 756 -50.58 -9.85 2.03
N GLU A 757 -50.27 -9.73 0.73
CA GLU A 757 -50.99 -10.38 -0.36
C GLU A 757 -50.13 -11.43 -1.07
N GLN A 758 -50.79 -12.22 -1.92
CA GLN A 758 -50.17 -13.24 -2.77
C GLN A 758 -50.49 -12.97 -4.24
N LYS A 759 -49.56 -13.33 -5.13
CA LYS A 759 -49.73 -13.27 -6.57
C LYS A 759 -49.20 -14.55 -7.22
N ASN A 760 -49.92 -15.03 -8.23
CA ASN A 760 -49.56 -16.25 -8.94
C ASN A 760 -49.16 -15.89 -10.37
N LEU A 761 -48.07 -16.50 -10.83
CA LEU A 761 -47.57 -16.40 -12.21
C LEU A 761 -47.61 -17.79 -12.83
N SER A 762 -47.88 -17.88 -14.13
CA SER A 762 -47.84 -19.15 -14.84
C SER A 762 -47.36 -18.99 -16.28
N VAL A 763 -46.63 -19.99 -16.77
CA VAL A 763 -46.36 -20.18 -18.20
C VAL A 763 -46.64 -21.61 -18.60
N GLU A 764 -47.30 -21.76 -19.74
CA GLU A 764 -47.53 -23.02 -20.43
C GLU A 764 -46.76 -23.00 -21.75
N TYR A 765 -45.95 -24.04 -21.99
CA TYR A 765 -45.20 -24.20 -23.23
C TYR A 765 -45.16 -25.67 -23.66
N THR A 766 -45.11 -25.87 -24.97
CA THR A 766 -45.09 -27.19 -25.61
C THR A 766 -43.78 -27.38 -26.36
N ILE A 767 -43.09 -28.49 -26.10
CA ILE A 767 -41.96 -28.94 -26.93
C ILE A 767 -42.49 -30.00 -27.90
N LYS A 768 -42.36 -29.74 -29.20
CA LYS A 768 -42.76 -30.66 -30.27
C LYS A 768 -41.52 -31.35 -30.84
N THR A 769 -41.49 -32.68 -30.77
CA THR A 769 -40.42 -33.52 -31.33
C THR A 769 -41.00 -34.61 -32.22
N PHE A 770 -40.20 -35.17 -33.12
CA PHE A 770 -40.57 -36.38 -33.85
C PHE A 770 -40.56 -37.60 -32.92
N VAL A 771 -41.38 -38.61 -33.20
CA VAL A 771 -41.53 -39.82 -32.36
C VAL A 771 -40.23 -40.65 -32.28
N ASP A 772 -39.39 -40.59 -33.30
CA ASP A 772 -38.09 -41.27 -33.38
C ASP A 772 -36.95 -40.46 -32.72
N SER A 773 -37.23 -39.23 -32.27
CA SER A 773 -36.25 -38.34 -31.67
C SER A 773 -36.35 -38.37 -30.14
N GLU A 774 -35.20 -38.40 -29.46
CA GLU A 774 -35.12 -38.33 -28.01
C GLU A 774 -34.62 -36.95 -27.57
N LEU A 775 -35.28 -36.37 -26.56
CA LEU A 775 -34.88 -35.11 -25.97
C LEU A 775 -33.71 -35.34 -25.00
N ILE A 776 -32.53 -34.81 -25.33
CA ILE A 776 -31.30 -34.91 -24.50
C ILE A 776 -31.03 -33.56 -23.87
N GLY A 777 -31.29 -33.44 -22.56
CA GLY A 777 -31.30 -32.14 -21.88
C GLY A 777 -32.48 -31.27 -22.35
N GLY A 778 -33.02 -30.42 -21.47
CA GLY A 778 -34.21 -29.61 -21.80
C GLY A 778 -35.56 -30.20 -21.35
N ASN A 779 -35.54 -31.14 -20.40
CA ASN A 779 -36.64 -31.69 -19.59
C ASN A 779 -37.62 -32.67 -20.27
N ARG A 780 -37.33 -33.96 -20.12
CA ARG A 780 -38.33 -35.06 -20.24
C ARG A 780 -39.01 -35.37 -18.89
N ARG A 781 -38.33 -35.09 -17.77
CA ARG A 781 -38.82 -35.11 -16.37
C ARG A 781 -37.96 -34.12 -15.58
N GLU A 782 -38.56 -33.12 -14.93
CA GLU A 782 -37.86 -32.34 -13.89
C GLU A 782 -37.95 -33.18 -12.60
N GLU A 783 -36.82 -33.60 -12.03
CA GLU A 783 -36.72 -34.06 -10.63
C GLU A 783 -36.36 -32.89 -9.73
#